data_AF-A0A1J5E1M7-F1
#
_entry.id   AF-A0A1J5E1M7-F1
#
_cell.length_a   1.000
_cell.length_b   1.000
_cell.length_c   1.000
_cell.angle_alpha   90.00
_cell.angle_beta   90.00
_cell.angle_gamma   90.00
#
_symmetry.space_group_name_H-M   'P 1'
#
loop_
_entity.id
_entity.type
_entity.pdbx_description
1 polymer ?
#
loop_
_entity_poly.entity_id
_entity_poly.type
_entity_poly.pdbx_seq_one_letter_code
_entity_poly.pdbx_strand_id
1 'polypeptide(L)'
;MMRRERVTRRRSAAAHFALFALALVLVSCSDEPADIRLRNDSVVTREDIPILINVLKNDDANESLKVVDVTVPANGLAEIDEDDLKVTYTPNPDYEGSDTFNYTVQTPSGAKASARVDITISSINDPPIAADDVATTSVNRPVDIPVLANDTDPEGDTFSIQGTSTANGGTVLSNGQTVTYTPSANFLGTDRFTYTVIDEREASSSAFVDVTVAQTGNPPALVDDDFSTNEDTSVVLNVLANDQYAGVLNVVSVTNSPYATNVINVDNTVTMTPVGDVFGPMEFSYTVQADNGWYATANVRVLVISVNDPPVANDDRTVTATRPVTLDVLNNDTDIDGAAFTVIGVTNPANGTAVINADFSITYTPGAGFNNEDTFNYTLEDFGSATDVAQVRVAYNANCTGSNQHCDWDVSNGCETDTNIEDSDCGACGVRCHSQYACVGGTCVPNCPDGRLECDNQMGNGCEINGDTNAQHCGSCANACPPGQSCDAGSCAGCPSGYEDCDGDTGNGCEANLTADPGHCGGCDTACGTGEYCVSSTCDANCGTGTADCNNDVNNGCEVDTDVDTSHCGDCATACGSGESCDAGTCISGCPTGFEDCDGNTANGCEANLSGDLNCSTCGNACSDVELCTAGACANCSTGRGNCDPAITGCEVDFDTDDLHCGDCATSCTSNEVCSAGSCVPGCSPGYEECDGNTANGCEDLASNAHCGACNVACTARTQTCSGTACGACTGTTRDCNLDASDACEVNINTSSANCGSCGNPCGGGESCVAGVCTAGCAGGTEECDGNTANGCESLATNTNCGTCGIVCTTATQTCTSGSCVACGPGLMDCDGDATNGCEAAVDTDTRCGGCSITCSTSQTCTSGACVACTAGNGDCDTDATNGCETDLTTNADCGGCNITCTADVQTCETGSCNPCAADTGDCDGDASNLCEVDLTTDTNCGACGVTCLTPATCVAGSCT
;
A
#
# COMPACT_ATOMS: atom_id res chain seq x y z
N MET A 1 -80.49 31.12 -45.05
CA MET A 1 -81.73 31.81 -45.48
C MET A 1 -81.42 33.30 -45.63
N MET A 2 -81.69 33.86 -46.83
CA MET A 2 -81.91 35.29 -47.20
C MET A 2 -80.98 36.39 -46.63
N ARG A 3 -80.41 37.35 -47.37
CA ARG A 3 -80.68 37.86 -48.73
C ARG A 3 -79.50 38.73 -49.21
N ARG A 4 -79.18 38.62 -50.51
CA ARG A 4 -78.37 39.55 -51.33
C ARG A 4 -79.17 40.82 -51.66
N GLU A 5 -78.48 41.93 -51.95
CA GLU A 5 -78.59 42.77 -53.17
C GLU A 5 -77.67 44.00 -53.03
N ARG A 6 -76.55 44.11 -53.77
CA ARG A 6 -76.36 44.75 -55.10
C ARG A 6 -77.01 46.14 -55.22
N VAL A 7 -76.23 47.17 -55.58
CA VAL A 7 -76.36 47.91 -56.85
C VAL A 7 -75.08 48.73 -57.12
N THR A 8 -74.58 48.57 -58.34
CA THR A 8 -73.52 49.28 -59.06
C THR A 8 -73.99 50.63 -59.60
N ARG A 9 -73.07 51.60 -59.83
CA ARG A 9 -73.11 52.44 -61.04
C ARG A 9 -71.77 53.09 -61.39
N ARG A 10 -71.63 53.27 -62.70
CA ARG A 10 -70.43 53.51 -63.52
C ARG A 10 -70.28 54.98 -63.93
N ARG A 11 -69.00 55.35 -64.16
CA ARG A 11 -68.42 56.08 -65.31
C ARG A 11 -68.55 57.62 -65.47
N SER A 12 -67.35 58.19 -65.71
CA SER A 12 -66.95 59.17 -66.74
C SER A 12 -67.37 60.64 -66.59
N ALA A 13 -66.39 61.55 -66.51
CA ALA A 13 -65.75 62.25 -67.63
C ALA A 13 -64.91 63.44 -67.10
N ALA A 14 -63.91 63.83 -67.89
CA ALA A 14 -62.85 64.78 -67.57
C ALA A 14 -63.28 66.27 -67.55
N ALA A 15 -62.59 67.08 -66.73
CA ALA A 15 -62.34 68.49 -67.01
C ALA A 15 -61.11 68.99 -66.20
N HIS A 16 -60.10 69.49 -66.91
CA HIS A 16 -59.00 70.28 -66.36
C HIS A 16 -59.51 71.69 -66.01
N PHE A 17 -59.36 72.12 -64.77
CA PHE A 17 -59.18 73.54 -64.41
C PHE A 17 -58.42 73.61 -63.08
N ALA A 18 -57.24 74.23 -63.12
CA ALA A 18 -56.40 74.47 -61.95
C ALA A 18 -57.08 75.48 -61.02
N LEU A 19 -57.32 75.08 -59.77
CA LEU A 19 -57.62 75.98 -58.65
C LEU A 19 -56.77 75.53 -57.46
N PHE A 20 -55.96 76.46 -56.94
CA PHE A 20 -55.22 76.32 -55.69
C PHE A 20 -56.15 75.83 -54.58
N ALA A 21 -56.01 74.57 -54.18
CA ALA A 21 -56.63 74.02 -52.99
C ALA A 21 -55.54 73.82 -51.95
N LEU A 22 -55.59 74.65 -50.91
CA LEU A 22 -54.89 74.50 -49.65
C LEU A 22 -55.01 73.03 -49.20
N ALA A 23 -53.89 72.31 -49.19
CA ALA A 23 -53.82 70.98 -48.61
C ALA A 23 -54.02 71.13 -47.10
N LEU A 24 -55.27 71.03 -46.65
CA LEU A 24 -55.58 70.65 -45.29
C LEU A 24 -55.06 69.21 -45.14
N VAL A 25 -53.81 69.07 -44.71
CA VAL A 25 -53.30 67.81 -44.18
C VAL A 25 -54.13 67.58 -42.92
N LEU A 26 -55.19 66.79 -43.06
CA LEU A 26 -55.74 66.06 -41.93
C LEU A 26 -54.61 65.15 -41.46
N VAL A 27 -53.84 65.63 -40.49
CA VAL A 27 -53.13 64.73 -39.59
C VAL A 27 -54.24 63.99 -38.88
N SER A 28 -54.57 62.79 -39.36
CA SER A 28 -55.29 61.84 -38.53
C SER A 28 -54.36 61.55 -37.35
N CYS A 29 -54.59 62.21 -36.22
CA CYS A 29 -54.25 61.58 -34.95
C CYS A 29 -55.08 60.29 -34.93
N SER A 30 -54.44 59.15 -35.13
CA SER A 30 -55.01 57.88 -34.71
C SER A 30 -54.93 57.84 -33.19
N ASP A 31 -55.79 58.64 -32.53
CA ASP A 31 -56.11 58.49 -31.11
C ASP A 31 -57.16 57.38 -30.94
N GLU A 32 -57.08 56.31 -31.74
CA GLU A 32 -57.73 55.05 -31.39
C GLU A 32 -56.83 54.41 -30.34
N PRO A 33 -57.28 54.22 -29.09
CA PRO A 33 -56.48 53.54 -28.08
C PRO A 33 -56.09 52.16 -28.59
N ALA A 34 -54.88 51.70 -28.25
CA ALA A 34 -54.44 50.35 -28.57
C ALA A 34 -55.46 49.34 -28.04
N ASP A 35 -56.06 48.55 -28.94
CA ASP A 35 -57.00 47.46 -28.61
C ASP A 35 -56.21 46.16 -28.68
N ILE A 36 -55.62 45.76 -27.56
CA ILE A 36 -54.90 44.49 -27.42
C ILE A 36 -55.86 43.45 -26.86
N ARG A 37 -56.05 42.35 -27.59
CA ARG A 37 -56.91 41.23 -27.17
C ARG A 37 -56.08 39.97 -27.00
N LEU A 38 -55.54 39.81 -25.80
CA LEU A 38 -54.79 38.62 -25.47
C LEU A 38 -55.69 37.47 -25.01
N ARG A 39 -55.25 36.25 -25.27
CA ARG A 39 -55.89 35.01 -24.83
C ARG A 39 -54.84 34.08 -24.27
N ASN A 40 -55.19 33.38 -23.20
CA ASN A 40 -54.28 32.41 -22.62
C ASN A 40 -53.94 31.29 -23.63
N ASP A 41 -52.69 30.87 -23.59
CA ASP A 41 -52.18 29.74 -24.36
C ASP A 41 -52.19 28.46 -23.52
N SER A 42 -52.20 27.33 -24.22
CA SER A 42 -51.97 26.04 -23.60
C SER A 42 -51.09 25.19 -24.50
N VAL A 43 -50.08 24.56 -23.90
CA VAL A 43 -49.12 23.70 -24.58
C VAL A 43 -48.88 22.43 -23.77
N VAL A 44 -48.51 21.36 -24.48
CA VAL A 44 -48.06 20.11 -23.87
C VAL A 44 -46.63 19.87 -24.34
N THR A 45 -45.74 19.57 -23.42
CA THR A 45 -44.39 19.09 -23.70
C THR A 45 -44.11 17.84 -22.86
N ARG A 46 -42.98 17.20 -23.10
CA ARG A 46 -42.45 16.18 -22.19
C ARG A 46 -41.39 16.82 -21.31
N GLU A 47 -41.12 16.25 -20.15
CA GLU A 47 -39.95 16.66 -19.36
C GLU A 47 -38.66 16.50 -20.17
N ASP A 48 -37.62 17.23 -19.78
CA ASP A 48 -36.31 17.30 -20.45
C ASP A 48 -36.30 17.78 -21.91
N ILE A 49 -37.46 18.14 -22.47
CA ILE A 49 -37.60 18.62 -23.84
C ILE A 49 -38.04 20.09 -23.82
N PRO A 50 -37.13 21.02 -24.18
CA PRO A 50 -37.50 22.41 -24.42
C PRO A 50 -38.52 22.54 -25.55
N ILE A 51 -39.48 23.45 -25.40
CA ILE A 51 -40.50 23.73 -26.40
C ILE A 51 -40.53 25.22 -26.77
N LEU A 52 -40.60 25.49 -28.08
CA LEU A 52 -40.76 26.84 -28.62
C LEU A 52 -42.25 27.17 -28.81
N ILE A 53 -42.76 28.13 -28.06
CA ILE A 53 -44.18 28.48 -27.99
C ILE A 53 -44.42 29.80 -28.73
N ASN A 54 -45.29 29.77 -29.75
CA ASN A 54 -45.79 31.00 -30.37
C ASN A 54 -47.00 31.52 -29.59
N VAL A 55 -46.73 32.30 -28.54
CA VAL A 55 -47.73 32.88 -27.62
C VAL A 55 -48.64 33.92 -28.30
N LEU A 56 -48.20 34.51 -29.43
CA LEU A 56 -48.99 35.52 -30.14
C LEU A 56 -49.97 34.92 -31.15
N LYS A 57 -49.99 33.59 -31.33
CA LYS A 57 -50.75 32.92 -32.41
C LYS A 57 -52.26 33.11 -32.30
N ASN A 58 -52.78 33.22 -31.08
CA ASN A 58 -54.21 33.36 -30.75
C ASN A 58 -54.59 34.79 -30.34
N ASP A 59 -53.62 35.70 -30.33
CA ASP A 59 -53.74 37.10 -29.93
C ASP A 59 -53.97 38.01 -31.14
N ASP A 60 -54.65 39.13 -30.90
CA ASP A 60 -54.91 40.11 -31.95
C ASP A 60 -54.82 41.54 -31.41
N ALA A 61 -54.36 42.45 -32.26
CA ALA A 61 -54.27 43.87 -31.95
C ALA A 61 -54.39 44.74 -33.21
N ASN A 62 -54.75 46.00 -33.03
CA ASN A 62 -54.79 46.99 -34.11
C ASN A 62 -53.38 47.51 -34.53
N GLU A 63 -52.33 47.05 -33.84
CA GLU A 63 -50.91 47.27 -34.15
C GLU A 63 -50.14 45.95 -34.01
N SER A 64 -48.92 45.87 -34.55
CA SER A 64 -48.05 44.68 -34.38
C SER A 64 -47.69 44.47 -32.91
N LEU A 65 -47.70 43.22 -32.45
CA LEU A 65 -47.29 42.85 -31.09
C LEU A 65 -45.86 42.31 -31.06
N LYS A 66 -45.16 42.58 -29.96
CA LYS A 66 -43.89 41.98 -29.58
C LYS A 66 -43.95 41.56 -28.11
N VAL A 67 -43.41 40.40 -27.77
CA VAL A 67 -43.22 39.96 -26.39
C VAL A 67 -42.03 40.74 -25.82
N VAL A 68 -42.23 41.37 -24.66
CA VAL A 68 -41.22 42.24 -24.03
C VAL A 68 -40.85 41.82 -22.61
N ASP A 69 -41.61 40.88 -22.03
CA ASP A 69 -41.37 40.37 -20.70
C ASP A 69 -42.05 39.00 -20.53
N VAL A 70 -41.42 38.12 -19.75
CA VAL A 70 -41.94 36.81 -19.34
C VAL A 70 -41.61 36.59 -17.87
N THR A 71 -42.57 36.09 -17.10
CA THR A 71 -42.32 35.74 -15.69
C THR A 71 -41.60 34.41 -15.61
N VAL A 72 -40.68 34.26 -14.65
CA VAL A 72 -40.05 32.97 -14.35
C VAL A 72 -41.11 31.98 -13.85
N PRO A 73 -41.33 30.84 -14.54
CA PRO A 73 -42.23 29.80 -14.08
C PRO A 73 -41.65 29.03 -12.89
N ALA A 74 -42.47 28.24 -12.19
CA ALA A 74 -42.03 27.61 -10.93
C ALA A 74 -41.16 26.37 -11.15
N ASN A 75 -41.39 25.65 -12.25
CA ASN A 75 -40.78 24.35 -12.54
C ASN A 75 -40.15 24.33 -13.94
N GLY A 76 -39.56 25.46 -14.34
CA GLY A 76 -38.84 25.60 -15.57
C GLY A 76 -38.28 27.01 -15.78
N LEU A 77 -37.77 27.24 -16.98
CA LEU A 77 -37.26 28.52 -17.45
C LEU A 77 -38.03 28.95 -18.70
N ALA A 78 -38.43 30.23 -18.75
CA ALA A 78 -39.08 30.83 -19.91
C ALA A 78 -38.23 31.98 -20.43
N GLU A 79 -37.85 31.93 -21.72
CA GLU A 79 -37.00 32.93 -22.37
C GLU A 79 -37.62 33.40 -23.67
N ILE A 80 -37.56 34.72 -23.92
CA ILE A 80 -38.05 35.31 -25.17
C ILE A 80 -37.07 34.96 -26.30
N ASP A 81 -37.60 34.45 -27.41
CA ASP A 81 -36.82 34.11 -28.60
C ASP A 81 -36.35 35.37 -29.35
N GLU A 82 -35.32 35.25 -30.19
CA GLU A 82 -34.68 36.40 -30.89
C GLU A 82 -35.64 37.21 -31.78
N ASP A 83 -36.79 36.63 -32.15
CA ASP A 83 -37.80 37.28 -32.98
C ASP A 83 -38.80 38.17 -32.21
N ASP A 84 -38.74 38.20 -30.87
CA ASP A 84 -39.72 38.81 -29.96
C ASP A 84 -41.17 38.29 -30.16
N LEU A 85 -41.38 37.16 -30.85
CA LEU A 85 -42.72 36.62 -31.14
C LEU A 85 -43.00 35.30 -30.43
N LYS A 86 -41.95 34.62 -29.97
CA LYS A 86 -42.04 33.31 -29.31
C LYS A 86 -41.33 33.31 -27.97
N VAL A 87 -41.69 32.31 -27.17
CA VAL A 87 -41.07 32.03 -25.87
C VAL A 87 -40.59 30.59 -25.89
N THR A 88 -39.31 30.36 -25.60
CA THR A 88 -38.76 29.03 -25.33
C THR A 88 -39.03 28.70 -23.87
N TYR A 89 -39.70 27.58 -23.63
CA TYR A 89 -39.89 27.04 -22.29
C TYR A 89 -39.07 25.75 -22.13
N THR A 90 -38.23 25.71 -21.10
CA THR A 90 -37.43 24.55 -20.72
C THR A 90 -37.93 24.07 -19.35
N PRO A 91 -38.58 22.89 -19.24
CA PRO A 91 -38.93 22.31 -17.95
C PRO A 91 -37.68 22.11 -17.07
N ASN A 92 -37.85 22.12 -15.75
CA ASN A 92 -36.83 21.56 -14.85
C ASN A 92 -36.63 20.07 -15.16
N PRO A 93 -35.41 19.52 -14.99
CA PRO A 93 -35.18 18.09 -15.13
C PRO A 93 -36.12 17.26 -14.25
N ASP A 94 -36.60 16.12 -14.78
CA ASP A 94 -37.44 15.13 -14.08
C ASP A 94 -38.74 15.70 -13.46
N TYR A 95 -39.22 16.85 -13.95
CA TYR A 95 -40.47 17.44 -13.47
C TYR A 95 -41.66 17.05 -14.34
N GLU A 96 -42.53 16.21 -13.78
CA GLU A 96 -43.88 15.98 -14.29
C GLU A 96 -44.94 16.89 -13.66
N GLY A 97 -45.94 17.27 -14.44
CA GLY A 97 -47.12 17.96 -13.95
C GLY A 97 -47.46 19.25 -14.70
N SER A 98 -48.02 20.22 -13.98
CA SER A 98 -48.44 21.49 -14.58
C SER A 98 -47.47 22.61 -14.22
N ASP A 99 -47.19 23.50 -15.16
CA ASP A 99 -46.48 24.75 -14.89
C ASP A 99 -47.12 25.92 -15.65
N THR A 100 -46.71 27.14 -15.32
CA THR A 100 -47.25 28.35 -15.91
C THR A 100 -46.34 29.56 -15.80
N PHE A 101 -46.39 30.39 -16.84
CA PHE A 101 -45.85 31.74 -16.81
C PHE A 101 -46.84 32.74 -17.44
N ASN A 102 -46.64 34.02 -17.15
CA ASN A 102 -47.29 35.12 -17.86
C ASN A 102 -46.30 35.77 -18.84
N TYR A 103 -46.79 36.20 -20.00
CA TYR A 103 -46.04 37.02 -20.95
C TYR A 103 -46.68 38.40 -21.07
N THR A 104 -45.88 39.42 -21.34
CA THR A 104 -46.33 40.78 -21.62
C THR A 104 -45.96 41.17 -23.03
N VAL A 105 -46.92 41.71 -23.76
CA VAL A 105 -46.69 42.25 -25.10
C VAL A 105 -46.67 43.78 -25.08
N GLN A 106 -46.02 44.38 -26.07
CA GLN A 106 -46.02 45.82 -26.28
C GLN A 106 -46.30 46.17 -27.75
N THR A 107 -47.14 47.19 -27.97
CA THR A 107 -47.34 47.80 -29.30
C THR A 107 -46.27 48.86 -29.57
N PRO A 108 -46.02 49.25 -30.84
CA PRO A 108 -45.19 50.41 -31.19
C PRO A 108 -45.61 51.72 -30.49
N SER A 109 -46.91 51.90 -30.23
CA SER A 109 -47.45 53.02 -29.46
C SER A 109 -47.16 52.96 -27.95
N GLY A 110 -46.60 51.85 -27.47
CA GLY A 110 -46.15 51.67 -26.08
C GLY A 110 -47.20 51.07 -25.14
N ALA A 111 -48.37 50.69 -25.65
CA ALA A 111 -49.39 50.02 -24.84
C ALA A 111 -48.95 48.60 -24.49
N LYS A 112 -49.21 48.17 -23.25
CA LYS A 112 -48.84 46.85 -22.72
C LYS A 112 -50.07 46.08 -22.25
N ALA A 113 -50.04 44.76 -22.46
CA ALA A 113 -51.01 43.82 -21.91
C ALA A 113 -50.33 42.48 -21.62
N SER A 114 -50.89 41.69 -20.70
CA SER A 114 -50.34 40.40 -20.32
C SER A 114 -51.38 39.27 -20.40
N ALA A 115 -50.93 38.06 -20.72
CA ALA A 115 -51.72 36.84 -20.70
C ALA A 115 -50.90 35.67 -20.18
N ARG A 116 -51.57 34.55 -19.91
CA ARG A 116 -51.00 33.39 -19.24
C ARG A 116 -50.80 32.22 -20.20
N VAL A 117 -49.71 31.49 -20.01
CA VAL A 117 -49.46 30.20 -20.67
C VAL A 117 -49.66 29.08 -19.65
N ASP A 118 -50.53 28.13 -20.00
CA ASP A 118 -50.71 26.85 -19.30
C ASP A 118 -49.84 25.76 -19.93
N ILE A 119 -48.98 25.12 -19.14
CA ILE A 119 -48.07 24.07 -19.62
C ILE A 119 -48.45 22.78 -18.91
N THR A 120 -48.64 21.71 -19.69
CA THR A 120 -48.70 20.33 -19.17
C THR A 120 -47.44 19.60 -19.59
N ILE A 121 -46.66 19.14 -18.61
CA ILE A 121 -45.44 18.37 -18.81
C ILE A 121 -45.77 16.90 -18.51
N SER A 122 -45.60 16.04 -19.52
CA SER A 122 -45.76 14.59 -19.37
C SER A 122 -44.42 13.90 -19.16
N SER A 123 -44.40 12.82 -18.40
CA SER A 123 -43.18 12.10 -18.09
C SER A 123 -42.46 11.48 -19.29
N ILE A 124 -41.14 11.40 -19.18
CA ILE A 124 -40.23 10.49 -19.87
C ILE A 124 -40.00 9.30 -18.92
N ASN A 125 -39.48 8.18 -19.46
CA ASN A 125 -39.08 7.08 -18.58
C ASN A 125 -37.59 7.24 -18.35
N ASP A 126 -37.24 7.57 -17.12
CA ASP A 126 -35.86 7.71 -16.69
C ASP A 126 -35.42 6.44 -15.97
N PRO A 127 -34.18 5.98 -16.19
CA PRO A 127 -33.71 4.77 -15.53
C PRO A 127 -33.73 4.93 -14.00
N PRO A 128 -33.98 3.83 -13.26
CA PRO A 128 -33.77 3.84 -11.82
C PRO A 128 -32.33 4.22 -11.48
N ILE A 129 -32.13 4.85 -10.33
CA ILE A 129 -30.83 5.23 -9.78
C ILE A 129 -30.40 4.11 -8.82
N ALA A 130 -29.50 3.24 -9.29
CA ALA A 130 -28.89 2.18 -8.49
C ALA A 130 -27.69 2.72 -7.68
N ALA A 131 -27.59 2.38 -6.40
CA ALA A 131 -26.52 2.83 -5.53
C ALA A 131 -25.67 1.65 -5.01
N ASP A 132 -24.37 1.89 -4.84
CA ASP A 132 -23.44 0.84 -4.40
C ASP A 132 -23.76 0.33 -2.98
N ASP A 133 -23.57 -0.97 -2.79
CA ASP A 133 -23.86 -1.69 -1.55
C ASP A 133 -22.59 -2.24 -0.89
N VAL A 134 -22.65 -2.41 0.43
CA VAL A 134 -21.62 -3.10 1.21
C VAL A 134 -22.24 -4.17 2.11
N ALA A 135 -21.57 -5.31 2.22
CA ALA A 135 -21.96 -6.39 3.11
C ALA A 135 -20.75 -7.06 3.76
N THR A 136 -21.00 -7.73 4.89
CA THR A 136 -19.99 -8.58 5.55
C THR A 136 -20.58 -9.93 5.90
N THR A 137 -19.77 -10.97 5.83
CA THR A 137 -20.16 -12.31 6.27
C THR A 137 -18.96 -13.07 6.84
N SER A 138 -19.25 -14.14 7.58
CA SER A 138 -18.20 -15.07 8.00
C SER A 138 -17.84 -16.03 6.86
N VAL A 139 -16.59 -16.51 6.84
CA VAL A 139 -16.19 -17.58 5.92
C VAL A 139 -17.18 -18.75 5.95
N ASN A 140 -17.45 -19.34 4.78
CA ASN A 140 -18.43 -20.43 4.57
C ASN A 140 -19.89 -20.11 4.94
N ARG A 141 -20.24 -18.85 5.23
CA ARG A 141 -21.60 -18.46 5.58
C ARG A 141 -22.23 -17.56 4.51
N PRO A 142 -23.40 -17.95 3.97
CA PRO A 142 -24.16 -17.08 3.07
C PRO A 142 -24.69 -15.83 3.79
N VAL A 143 -24.84 -14.75 3.03
CA VAL A 143 -25.45 -13.48 3.46
C VAL A 143 -26.49 -12.99 2.45
N ASP A 144 -27.62 -12.51 2.95
CA ASP A 144 -28.66 -11.87 2.14
C ASP A 144 -28.48 -10.35 2.17
N ILE A 145 -28.36 -9.74 1.00
CA ILE A 145 -28.05 -8.33 0.80
C ILE A 145 -29.28 -7.63 0.19
N PRO A 146 -29.88 -6.64 0.87
CA PRO A 146 -31.04 -5.92 0.38
C PRO A 146 -30.63 -4.78 -0.57
N VAL A 147 -30.10 -5.14 -1.75
CA VAL A 147 -29.52 -4.20 -2.73
C VAL A 147 -30.50 -3.13 -3.25
N LEU A 148 -31.82 -3.33 -3.13
CA LEU A 148 -32.81 -2.34 -3.56
C LEU A 148 -33.14 -1.30 -2.48
N ALA A 149 -32.54 -1.38 -1.29
CA ALA A 149 -32.95 -0.55 -0.14
C ALA A 149 -32.50 0.91 -0.23
N ASN A 150 -31.43 1.17 -0.99
CA ASN A 150 -30.80 2.46 -1.25
C ASN A 150 -31.06 2.97 -2.69
N ASP A 151 -31.79 2.21 -3.49
CA ASP A 151 -32.15 2.55 -4.86
C ASP A 151 -33.41 3.40 -4.93
N THR A 152 -33.50 4.25 -5.95
CA THR A 152 -34.66 5.12 -6.18
C THR A 152 -34.99 5.22 -7.66
N ASP A 153 -36.23 5.57 -8.00
CA ASP A 153 -36.67 5.85 -9.37
C ASP A 153 -37.24 7.27 -9.41
N PRO A 154 -36.86 8.15 -10.37
CA PRO A 154 -37.27 9.55 -10.35
C PRO A 154 -38.79 9.73 -10.51
N GLU A 155 -39.46 8.87 -11.28
CA GLU A 155 -40.92 8.87 -11.44
C GLU A 155 -41.65 8.08 -10.34
N GLY A 156 -40.89 7.38 -9.49
CA GLY A 156 -41.43 6.53 -8.43
C GLY A 156 -42.01 5.21 -8.94
N ASP A 157 -41.54 4.75 -10.09
CA ASP A 157 -41.90 3.43 -10.62
C ASP A 157 -41.42 2.31 -9.70
N THR A 158 -42.07 1.15 -9.82
CA THR A 158 -41.54 -0.06 -9.21
C THR A 158 -40.43 -0.65 -10.07
N PHE A 159 -39.32 -1.00 -9.44
CA PHE A 159 -38.17 -1.65 -10.07
C PHE A 159 -37.79 -2.96 -9.37
N SER A 160 -37.06 -3.82 -10.08
CA SER A 160 -36.62 -5.12 -9.58
C SER A 160 -35.25 -5.51 -10.14
N ILE A 161 -34.61 -6.49 -9.52
CA ILE A 161 -33.30 -6.98 -9.98
C ILE A 161 -33.48 -7.75 -11.30
N GLN A 162 -32.92 -7.21 -12.38
CA GLN A 162 -32.89 -7.85 -13.70
C GLN A 162 -31.83 -8.96 -13.76
N GLY A 163 -30.67 -8.73 -13.13
CA GLY A 163 -29.55 -9.65 -13.20
C GLY A 163 -28.42 -9.28 -12.25
N THR A 164 -27.49 -10.21 -12.08
CA THR A 164 -26.27 -10.05 -11.29
C THR A 164 -25.09 -10.60 -12.08
N SER A 165 -23.91 -10.02 -11.92
CA SER A 165 -22.67 -10.66 -12.38
C SER A 165 -22.28 -11.83 -11.49
N THR A 166 -21.32 -12.62 -11.94
CA THR A 166 -20.61 -13.56 -11.07
C THR A 166 -19.64 -12.80 -10.17
N ALA A 167 -19.44 -13.30 -8.95
CA ALA A 167 -18.36 -12.87 -8.08
C ALA A 167 -17.18 -13.87 -8.22
N ASN A 168 -15.95 -13.45 -7.92
CA ASN A 168 -14.78 -14.32 -8.07
C ASN A 168 -14.57 -15.20 -6.84
N GLY A 169 -14.89 -14.68 -5.66
CA GLY A 169 -14.76 -15.34 -4.37
C GLY A 169 -15.99 -16.15 -3.95
N GLY A 170 -17.10 -16.13 -4.69
CA GLY A 170 -18.34 -16.81 -4.30
C GLY A 170 -19.40 -16.91 -5.40
N THR A 171 -20.58 -17.42 -5.03
CA THR A 171 -21.76 -17.49 -5.91
C THR A 171 -22.79 -16.45 -5.52
N VAL A 172 -23.40 -15.82 -6.51
CA VAL A 172 -24.42 -14.78 -6.36
C VAL A 172 -25.75 -15.30 -6.90
N LEU A 173 -26.81 -15.23 -6.09
CA LEU A 173 -28.16 -15.62 -6.48
C LEU A 173 -29.14 -14.50 -6.14
N SER A 174 -29.92 -14.04 -7.11
CA SER A 174 -30.99 -13.07 -6.90
C SER A 174 -32.36 -13.75 -6.85
N ASN A 175 -33.24 -13.27 -5.97
CA ASN A 175 -34.66 -13.65 -5.96
C ASN A 175 -35.57 -12.56 -6.55
N GLY A 176 -34.99 -11.55 -7.21
CA GLY A 176 -35.69 -10.40 -7.78
C GLY A 176 -35.81 -9.19 -6.84
N GLN A 177 -35.56 -9.35 -5.54
CA GLN A 177 -35.61 -8.26 -4.55
C GLN A 177 -34.35 -8.18 -3.66
N THR A 178 -33.77 -9.33 -3.32
CA THR A 178 -32.54 -9.43 -2.55
C THR A 178 -31.54 -10.32 -3.27
N VAL A 179 -30.25 -10.07 -3.00
CA VAL A 179 -29.16 -10.89 -3.51
C VAL A 179 -28.56 -11.71 -2.37
N THR A 180 -28.52 -13.02 -2.53
CA THR A 180 -27.80 -13.93 -1.63
C THR A 180 -26.39 -14.15 -2.18
N TYR A 181 -25.38 -13.73 -1.41
CA TYR A 181 -23.97 -14.04 -1.67
C TYR A 181 -23.56 -15.25 -0.82
N THR A 182 -22.99 -16.27 -1.45
CA THR A 182 -22.40 -17.43 -0.77
C THR A 182 -20.91 -17.48 -1.09
N PRO A 183 -20.02 -17.26 -0.10
CA PRO A 183 -18.58 -17.40 -0.31
C PRO A 183 -18.22 -18.80 -0.79
N SER A 184 -17.19 -18.90 -1.63
CA SER A 184 -16.54 -20.17 -1.94
C SER A 184 -15.95 -20.77 -0.67
N ALA A 185 -15.81 -22.09 -0.65
CA ALA A 185 -15.28 -22.78 0.51
C ALA A 185 -13.91 -22.20 0.91
N ASN A 186 -13.80 -21.79 2.18
CA ASN A 186 -12.61 -21.19 2.79
C ASN A 186 -12.15 -19.86 2.18
N PHE A 187 -12.97 -19.17 1.39
CA PHE A 187 -12.64 -17.84 0.88
C PHE A 187 -12.55 -16.82 2.02
N LEU A 188 -11.47 -16.03 2.03
CA LEU A 188 -11.20 -14.93 2.96
C LEU A 188 -10.77 -13.71 2.16
N GLY A 189 -11.22 -12.54 2.60
CA GLY A 189 -10.95 -11.26 1.94
C GLY A 189 -12.22 -10.64 1.35
N THR A 190 -12.02 -9.68 0.45
CA THR A 190 -13.10 -8.93 -0.18
C THR A 190 -13.43 -9.50 -1.56
N ASP A 191 -14.71 -9.47 -1.92
CA ASP A 191 -15.22 -9.86 -3.23
C ASP A 191 -16.17 -8.77 -3.74
N ARG A 192 -16.28 -8.65 -5.07
CA ARG A 192 -17.10 -7.62 -5.72
C ARG A 192 -17.90 -8.21 -6.86
N PHE A 193 -19.17 -7.85 -6.94
CA PHE A 193 -20.04 -8.15 -8.08
C PHE A 193 -20.93 -6.95 -8.41
N THR A 194 -21.58 -6.96 -9.58
CA THR A 194 -22.57 -5.95 -9.96
C THR A 194 -23.97 -6.53 -9.96
N TYR A 195 -24.96 -5.67 -9.75
CA TYR A 195 -26.36 -5.97 -10.02
C TYR A 195 -26.95 -4.92 -10.95
N THR A 196 -27.97 -5.33 -11.72
CA THR A 196 -28.71 -4.46 -12.63
C THR A 196 -30.17 -4.44 -12.19
N VAL A 197 -30.71 -3.24 -12.01
CA VAL A 197 -32.13 -3.00 -11.76
C VAL A 197 -32.82 -2.55 -13.04
N ILE A 198 -34.07 -2.96 -13.19
CA ILE A 198 -34.95 -2.55 -14.28
C ILE A 198 -36.29 -2.10 -13.72
N ASP A 199 -36.79 -0.97 -14.21
CA ASP A 199 -38.12 -0.45 -13.91
C ASP A 199 -39.21 -1.22 -14.68
N GLU A 200 -40.48 -0.84 -14.48
CA GLU A 200 -41.62 -1.44 -15.18
C GLU A 200 -41.79 -0.96 -16.64
N ARG A 201 -41.06 0.08 -17.04
CA ARG A 201 -41.04 0.71 -18.37
C ARG A 201 -39.78 0.36 -19.20
N GLU A 202 -39.00 -0.60 -18.72
CA GLU A 202 -37.80 -1.20 -19.31
C GLU A 202 -36.52 -0.34 -19.34
N ALA A 203 -36.41 0.73 -18.55
CA ALA A 203 -35.09 1.39 -18.34
C ALA A 203 -34.35 0.75 -17.15
N SER A 204 -33.01 0.79 -17.23
CA SER A 204 -32.15 0.05 -16.31
C SER A 204 -30.89 0.79 -15.91
N SER A 205 -30.40 0.44 -14.73
CA SER A 205 -29.17 0.96 -14.14
C SER A 205 -28.44 -0.13 -13.36
N SER A 206 -27.18 0.10 -13.01
CA SER A 206 -26.35 -0.90 -12.34
C SER A 206 -25.44 -0.27 -11.29
N ALA A 207 -25.18 -1.03 -10.23
CA ALA A 207 -24.29 -0.64 -9.14
C ALA A 207 -23.43 -1.84 -8.67
N PHE A 208 -22.43 -1.56 -7.86
CA PHE A 208 -21.52 -2.53 -7.27
C PHE A 208 -22.01 -2.99 -5.90
N VAL A 209 -21.65 -4.23 -5.55
CA VAL A 209 -21.75 -4.76 -4.19
C VAL A 209 -20.36 -5.22 -3.76
N ASP A 210 -19.87 -4.64 -2.67
CA ASP A 210 -18.64 -5.06 -2.00
C ASP A 210 -18.95 -5.95 -0.80
N VAL A 211 -18.41 -7.17 -0.80
CA VAL A 211 -18.60 -8.13 0.29
C VAL A 211 -17.28 -8.43 0.96
N THR A 212 -17.17 -8.21 2.27
CA THR A 212 -16.02 -8.64 3.06
C THR A 212 -16.31 -9.96 3.77
N VAL A 213 -15.49 -10.98 3.51
CA VAL A 213 -15.55 -12.30 4.13
C VAL A 213 -14.42 -12.44 5.13
N ALA A 214 -14.77 -12.57 6.40
CA ALA A 214 -13.81 -12.65 7.51
C ALA A 214 -14.01 -13.91 8.36
N GLN A 215 -12.98 -14.33 9.08
CA GLN A 215 -13.16 -15.24 10.22
C GLN A 215 -13.71 -14.44 11.41
N THR A 216 -14.81 -14.91 11.99
CA THR A 216 -15.43 -14.26 13.16
C THR A 216 -15.60 -15.26 14.30
N GLY A 217 -15.41 -14.80 15.54
CA GLY A 217 -15.42 -15.66 16.72
C GLY A 217 -14.03 -16.21 17.05
N ASN A 218 -13.94 -16.96 18.15
CA ASN A 218 -12.67 -17.54 18.59
C ASN A 218 -12.42 -18.90 17.92
N PRO A 219 -11.15 -19.28 17.70
CA PRO A 219 -10.82 -20.64 17.29
C PRO A 219 -11.28 -21.66 18.37
N PRO A 220 -11.59 -22.91 17.98
CA PRO A 220 -11.87 -23.97 18.93
C PRO A 220 -10.70 -24.16 19.91
N ALA A 221 -11.02 -24.29 21.19
CA ALA A 221 -10.04 -24.67 22.21
C ALA A 221 -10.07 -26.19 22.36
N LEU A 222 -9.15 -26.86 21.66
CA LEU A 222 -9.00 -28.31 21.76
C LEU A 222 -8.14 -28.69 22.96
N VAL A 223 -8.35 -29.89 23.48
CA VAL A 223 -7.63 -30.45 24.63
C VAL A 223 -6.97 -31.75 24.20
N ASP A 224 -5.68 -31.90 24.50
CA ASP A 224 -4.96 -33.15 24.18
C ASP A 224 -5.62 -34.37 24.82
N ASP A 225 -5.59 -35.49 24.10
CA ASP A 225 -6.22 -36.76 24.48
C ASP A 225 -5.19 -37.79 24.97
N ASP A 226 -5.61 -38.63 25.92
CA ASP A 226 -4.84 -39.78 26.39
C ASP A 226 -5.68 -41.08 26.28
N PHE A 227 -5.13 -42.10 25.63
CA PHE A 227 -5.73 -43.43 25.49
C PHE A 227 -4.72 -44.56 25.77
N SER A 228 -5.21 -45.80 25.82
CA SER A 228 -4.38 -47.00 25.85
C SER A 228 -5.01 -48.13 25.05
N THR A 229 -4.19 -48.94 24.39
CA THR A 229 -4.61 -50.18 23.72
C THR A 229 -3.53 -51.24 23.89
N ASN A 230 -3.85 -52.49 23.59
CA ASN A 230 -2.83 -53.52 23.44
C ASN A 230 -2.20 -53.42 22.04
N GLU A 231 -0.98 -53.92 21.88
CA GLU A 231 -0.44 -54.17 20.54
C GLU A 231 -1.31 -55.16 19.75
N ASP A 232 -1.14 -55.17 18.43
CA ASP A 232 -1.94 -55.91 17.44
C ASP A 232 -3.45 -55.65 17.45
N THR A 233 -3.90 -54.66 18.24
CA THR A 233 -5.31 -54.38 18.45
C THR A 233 -5.65 -52.99 17.90
N SER A 234 -6.48 -52.96 16.87
CA SER A 234 -7.09 -51.73 16.37
C SER A 234 -8.09 -51.15 17.37
N VAL A 235 -8.07 -49.84 17.57
CA VAL A 235 -8.90 -49.13 18.57
C VAL A 235 -9.59 -47.91 17.95
N VAL A 236 -10.84 -47.67 18.33
CA VAL A 236 -11.60 -46.47 17.94
C VAL A 236 -11.53 -45.43 19.06
N LEU A 237 -11.02 -44.25 18.74
CA LEU A 237 -10.72 -43.15 19.64
C LEU A 237 -11.71 -42.00 19.40
N ASN A 238 -12.40 -41.57 20.45
CA ASN A 238 -13.27 -40.39 20.38
C ASN A 238 -12.49 -39.15 20.82
N VAL A 239 -11.74 -38.58 19.88
CA VAL A 239 -10.84 -37.43 20.08
C VAL A 239 -11.57 -36.11 20.33
N LEU A 240 -12.89 -36.05 20.14
CA LEU A 240 -13.67 -34.84 20.41
C LEU A 240 -14.37 -34.88 21.79
N ALA A 241 -14.12 -35.90 22.61
CA ALA A 241 -14.87 -36.14 23.82
C ALA A 241 -14.60 -35.09 24.92
N ASN A 242 -13.40 -34.52 24.94
CA ASN A 242 -12.91 -33.52 25.91
C ASN A 242 -12.91 -32.08 25.34
N ASP A 243 -13.17 -31.91 24.04
CA ASP A 243 -13.16 -30.63 23.35
C ASP A 243 -14.45 -29.82 23.59
N GLN A 244 -14.30 -28.52 23.85
CA GLN A 244 -15.44 -27.60 24.02
C GLN A 244 -15.50 -26.57 22.90
N TYR A 245 -16.55 -26.64 22.10
CA TYR A 245 -16.87 -25.65 21.08
C TYR A 245 -18.39 -25.46 20.97
N ALA A 246 -18.83 -24.22 20.80
CA ALA A 246 -20.27 -23.88 20.79
C ALA A 246 -20.96 -24.23 19.46
N GLY A 247 -20.19 -24.42 18.38
CA GLY A 247 -20.67 -24.85 17.07
C GLY A 247 -20.35 -26.32 16.78
N VAL A 248 -20.29 -26.67 15.51
CA VAL A 248 -19.93 -28.01 15.04
C VAL A 248 -18.43 -28.11 14.73
N LEU A 249 -17.79 -29.19 15.18
CA LEU A 249 -16.43 -29.58 14.80
C LEU A 249 -16.48 -30.81 13.87
N ASN A 250 -15.65 -30.80 12.84
CA ASN A 250 -15.42 -31.96 11.96
C ASN A 250 -13.93 -32.29 11.95
N VAL A 251 -13.56 -33.56 12.15
CA VAL A 251 -12.17 -33.98 12.05
C VAL A 251 -11.80 -34.05 10.58
N VAL A 252 -10.82 -33.26 10.15
CA VAL A 252 -10.45 -33.09 8.74
C VAL A 252 -9.11 -33.73 8.38
N SER A 253 -8.22 -33.91 9.35
CA SER A 253 -6.96 -34.61 9.13
C SER A 253 -6.44 -35.28 10.41
N VAL A 254 -5.66 -36.33 10.22
CA VAL A 254 -4.87 -37.02 11.25
C VAL A 254 -3.49 -37.33 10.68
N THR A 255 -2.48 -37.33 11.54
CA THR A 255 -1.11 -37.72 11.14
C THR A 255 -0.90 -39.23 11.30
N ASN A 256 -0.08 -39.81 10.42
CA ASN A 256 0.33 -41.22 10.48
C ASN A 256 1.80 -41.31 10.88
N SER A 257 2.23 -42.46 11.41
CA SER A 257 3.63 -42.74 11.71
C SER A 257 4.05 -44.08 11.09
N PRO A 258 5.36 -44.39 11.02
CA PRO A 258 5.82 -45.73 10.65
C PRO A 258 5.35 -46.84 11.60
N TYR A 259 4.80 -46.50 12.76
CA TYR A 259 4.45 -47.41 13.84
C TYR A 259 2.94 -47.59 14.03
N ALA A 260 2.11 -46.74 13.43
CA ALA A 260 0.65 -46.84 13.48
C ALA A 260 -0.03 -46.15 12.30
N THR A 261 -1.17 -46.70 11.88
CA THR A 261 -2.06 -46.09 10.88
C THR A 261 -3.33 -45.54 11.54
N ASN A 262 -3.67 -44.30 11.20
CA ASN A 262 -4.79 -43.53 11.74
C ASN A 262 -5.77 -43.21 10.61
N VAL A 263 -7.05 -43.56 10.81
CA VAL A 263 -8.13 -43.36 9.83
C VAL A 263 -9.29 -42.62 10.47
N ILE A 264 -9.72 -41.53 9.87
CA ILE A 264 -10.91 -40.77 10.29
C ILE A 264 -12.17 -41.53 9.86
N ASN A 265 -13.07 -41.79 10.81
CA ASN A 265 -14.35 -42.42 10.57
C ASN A 265 -15.41 -41.37 10.19
N VAL A 266 -16.50 -41.81 9.54
CA VAL A 266 -17.61 -40.93 9.10
C VAL A 266 -18.28 -40.20 10.27
N ASP A 267 -18.18 -40.72 11.48
CA ASP A 267 -18.74 -40.13 12.71
C ASP A 267 -17.74 -39.23 13.48
N ASN A 268 -16.64 -38.80 12.84
CA ASN A 268 -15.57 -37.98 13.41
C ASN A 268 -14.74 -38.66 14.52
N THR A 269 -14.88 -39.97 14.74
CA THR A 269 -13.92 -40.74 15.55
C THR A 269 -12.67 -41.12 14.74
N VAL A 270 -11.59 -41.51 15.40
CA VAL A 270 -10.34 -41.95 14.75
C VAL A 270 -10.08 -43.43 15.06
N THR A 271 -9.92 -44.26 14.04
CA THR A 271 -9.45 -45.64 14.19
C THR A 271 -7.92 -45.66 14.10
N MET A 272 -7.25 -46.03 15.20
CA MET A 272 -5.80 -46.26 15.21
C MET A 272 -5.52 -47.77 15.14
N THR A 273 -4.61 -48.16 14.26
CA THR A 273 -4.11 -49.53 14.13
C THR A 273 -2.58 -49.52 14.25
N PRO A 274 -2.02 -49.97 15.40
CA PRO A 274 -0.59 -50.18 15.56
C PRO A 274 -0.05 -51.14 14.48
N VAL A 275 1.21 -50.94 14.08
CA VAL A 275 1.98 -51.98 13.37
C VAL A 275 2.17 -53.15 14.31
N GLY A 276 2.14 -54.37 13.77
CA GLY A 276 2.27 -55.58 14.58
C GLY A 276 3.58 -55.61 15.37
N ASP A 277 3.52 -56.15 16.57
CA ASP A 277 4.66 -56.33 17.49
C ASP A 277 5.36 -55.00 17.87
N VAL A 278 4.64 -53.87 17.80
CA VAL A 278 5.13 -52.55 18.21
C VAL A 278 4.36 -52.03 19.43
N PHE A 279 5.07 -51.87 20.55
CA PHE A 279 4.54 -51.35 21.81
C PHE A 279 5.28 -50.08 22.30
N GLY A 280 4.69 -49.40 23.29
CA GLY A 280 5.23 -48.19 23.89
C GLY A 280 4.34 -46.95 23.72
N PRO A 281 4.80 -45.78 24.18
CA PRO A 281 4.07 -44.53 24.00
C PRO A 281 4.09 -44.10 22.53
N MET A 282 2.92 -43.86 21.97
CA MET A 282 2.71 -43.32 20.64
C MET A 282 2.05 -41.96 20.73
N GLU A 283 2.35 -41.08 19.77
CA GLU A 283 1.74 -39.76 19.65
C GLU A 283 1.38 -39.48 18.19
N PHE A 284 0.19 -38.94 17.98
CA PHE A 284 -0.25 -38.38 16.70
C PHE A 284 -1.07 -37.12 16.96
N SER A 285 -1.43 -36.39 15.91
CA SER A 285 -2.25 -35.20 16.00
C SER A 285 -3.47 -35.29 15.09
N TYR A 286 -4.55 -34.63 15.49
CA TYR A 286 -5.76 -34.45 14.66
C TYR A 286 -6.04 -32.96 14.48
N THR A 287 -6.60 -32.61 13.32
CA THR A 287 -7.08 -31.25 13.03
C THR A 287 -8.58 -31.28 12.85
N VAL A 288 -9.26 -30.32 13.45
CA VAL A 288 -10.69 -30.07 13.23
C VAL A 288 -10.92 -28.82 12.40
N GLN A 289 -12.00 -28.82 11.63
CA GLN A 289 -12.59 -27.64 11.04
C GLN A 289 -13.90 -27.31 11.76
N ALA A 290 -13.99 -26.09 12.29
CA ALA A 290 -15.19 -25.54 12.86
C ALA A 290 -16.15 -25.01 11.77
N ASP A 291 -17.43 -24.98 12.09
CA ASP A 291 -18.50 -24.44 11.23
C ASP A 291 -18.33 -22.94 10.86
N ASN A 292 -17.56 -22.18 11.63
CA ASN A 292 -17.18 -20.79 11.32
C ASN A 292 -15.85 -20.69 10.56
N GLY A 293 -15.30 -21.82 10.09
CA GLY A 293 -14.11 -21.90 9.26
C GLY A 293 -12.77 -21.80 10.00
N TRP A 294 -12.76 -21.84 11.33
CA TRP A 294 -11.51 -22.00 12.08
C TRP A 294 -10.97 -23.43 11.99
N TYR A 295 -9.65 -23.54 11.99
CA TYR A 295 -8.94 -24.81 12.16
C TYR A 295 -8.22 -24.80 13.51
N ALA A 296 -8.21 -25.96 14.16
CA ALA A 296 -7.46 -26.18 15.40
C ALA A 296 -6.91 -27.60 15.41
N THR A 297 -5.77 -27.78 16.08
CA THR A 297 -5.04 -29.05 16.15
C THR A 297 -4.76 -29.39 17.61
N ALA A 298 -4.89 -30.67 17.98
CA ALA A 298 -4.51 -31.21 19.28
C ALA A 298 -3.76 -32.53 19.11
N ASN A 299 -3.04 -32.93 20.17
CA ASN A 299 -2.27 -34.17 20.21
C ASN A 299 -3.07 -35.28 20.88
N VAL A 300 -2.83 -36.50 20.42
CA VAL A 300 -3.37 -37.73 20.98
C VAL A 300 -2.21 -38.60 21.39
N ARG A 301 -2.16 -38.96 22.66
CA ARG A 301 -1.19 -39.89 23.23
C ARG A 301 -1.85 -41.22 23.45
N VAL A 302 -1.22 -42.28 22.94
CA VAL A 302 -1.71 -43.64 23.10
C VAL A 302 -0.61 -44.51 23.69
N LEU A 303 -0.86 -45.08 24.86
CA LEU A 303 0.00 -46.12 25.42
C LEU A 303 -0.36 -47.46 24.79
N VAL A 304 0.51 -47.98 23.93
CA VAL A 304 0.39 -49.35 23.41
C VAL A 304 1.08 -50.30 24.38
N ILE A 305 0.29 -51.19 24.97
CA ILE A 305 0.70 -52.13 26.00
C ILE A 305 1.17 -53.41 25.31
N SER A 306 2.36 -53.88 25.69
CA SER A 306 2.89 -55.14 25.16
C SER A 306 2.03 -56.33 25.59
N VAL A 307 1.88 -57.30 24.70
CA VAL A 307 1.19 -58.57 24.86
C VAL A 307 2.18 -59.67 24.50
N ASN A 308 2.26 -60.72 25.32
CA ASN A 308 3.22 -61.79 25.08
C ASN A 308 2.89 -62.59 23.80
N ASP A 309 3.84 -62.63 22.88
CA ASP A 309 3.82 -63.39 21.64
C ASP A 309 4.50 -64.76 21.78
N PRO A 310 4.04 -65.80 21.06
CA PRO A 310 4.72 -67.09 21.06
C PRO A 310 6.14 -67.00 20.50
N PRO A 311 7.10 -67.79 21.02
CA PRO A 311 8.42 -67.90 20.42
C PRO A 311 8.30 -68.53 19.02
N VAL A 312 9.24 -68.21 18.13
CA VAL A 312 9.36 -68.81 16.80
C VAL A 312 10.47 -69.85 16.83
N ALA A 313 10.09 -71.12 16.78
CA ALA A 313 11.00 -72.27 16.73
C ALA A 313 11.32 -72.62 15.27
N ASN A 314 12.60 -72.57 14.88
CA ASN A 314 13.04 -72.87 13.53
C ASN A 314 13.69 -74.25 13.45
N ASP A 315 13.37 -75.02 12.42
CA ASP A 315 13.98 -76.34 12.20
C ASP A 315 15.52 -76.25 12.12
N ASP A 316 16.20 -77.10 12.89
CA ASP A 316 17.66 -77.16 12.93
C ASP A 316 18.26 -77.77 11.67
N ARG A 317 19.43 -77.26 11.30
CA ARG A 317 20.21 -77.85 10.20
C ARG A 317 20.54 -79.30 10.49
N THR A 318 20.55 -80.13 9.44
CA THR A 318 20.93 -81.54 9.56
C THR A 318 22.32 -81.72 10.18
N VAL A 319 22.39 -82.41 11.31
CA VAL A 319 23.64 -82.73 12.01
C VAL A 319 24.05 -84.16 11.71
N THR A 320 25.36 -84.44 11.62
CA THR A 320 25.86 -85.81 11.46
C THR A 320 26.39 -86.34 12.79
N ALA A 321 25.96 -87.55 13.19
CA ALA A 321 26.35 -88.13 14.46
C ALA A 321 26.60 -89.64 14.38
N THR A 322 27.78 -90.07 14.85
CA THR A 322 28.15 -91.49 15.04
C THR A 322 28.43 -91.83 16.51
N ARG A 323 28.38 -90.83 17.39
CA ARG A 323 28.54 -90.88 18.85
C ARG A 323 27.58 -89.86 19.49
N PRO A 324 27.35 -89.88 20.82
CA PRO A 324 26.57 -88.85 21.49
C PRO A 324 27.07 -87.45 21.12
N VAL A 325 26.15 -86.58 20.70
CA VAL A 325 26.41 -85.19 20.32
C VAL A 325 25.47 -84.29 21.11
N THR A 326 25.99 -83.18 21.62
CA THR A 326 25.19 -82.11 22.22
C THR A 326 24.91 -81.08 21.16
N LEU A 327 23.64 -80.75 21.00
CA LEU A 327 23.11 -79.83 20.01
C LEU A 327 22.60 -78.60 20.72
N ASP A 328 23.05 -77.45 20.24
CA ASP A 328 22.53 -76.16 20.66
C ASP A 328 21.46 -75.73 19.67
N VAL A 329 20.22 -76.11 20.00
CA VAL A 329 19.04 -75.94 19.14
C VAL A 329 18.47 -74.54 19.19
N LEU A 330 18.89 -73.71 20.16
CA LEU A 330 18.32 -72.39 20.40
C LEU A 330 18.91 -71.29 19.49
N ASN A 331 19.98 -71.58 18.75
CA ASN A 331 20.75 -70.57 18.01
C ASN A 331 19.99 -69.95 16.84
N ASN A 332 19.01 -70.65 16.28
CA ASN A 332 18.18 -70.20 15.17
C ASN A 332 16.74 -69.89 15.59
N ASP A 333 16.42 -70.01 16.88
CA ASP A 333 15.12 -69.68 17.44
C ASP A 333 15.08 -68.22 17.88
N THR A 334 13.90 -67.60 17.79
CA THR A 334 13.73 -66.18 18.12
C THR A 334 12.43 -65.96 18.86
N ASP A 335 12.39 -64.94 19.70
CA ASP A 335 11.20 -64.48 20.39
C ASP A 335 11.18 -62.96 20.30
N ILE A 336 10.07 -62.40 19.82
CA ILE A 336 9.97 -60.98 19.49
C ILE A 336 9.86 -60.10 20.74
N ASP A 337 9.40 -60.65 21.87
CA ASP A 337 9.36 -59.98 23.17
C ASP A 337 10.74 -59.89 23.84
N GLY A 338 11.75 -60.58 23.29
CA GLY A 338 13.08 -60.66 23.88
C GLY A 338 13.13 -61.42 25.21
N ALA A 339 12.06 -62.17 25.54
CA ALA A 339 12.01 -63.08 26.67
C ALA A 339 13.01 -64.23 26.45
N ALA A 340 13.68 -64.71 27.52
CA ALA A 340 14.48 -65.93 27.41
C ALA A 340 13.55 -67.15 27.35
N PHE A 341 13.54 -67.84 26.22
CA PHE A 341 12.77 -69.07 26.01
C PHE A 341 13.60 -70.32 26.36
N THR A 342 12.92 -71.39 26.75
CA THR A 342 13.57 -72.64 27.19
C THR A 342 13.02 -73.86 26.48
N VAL A 343 13.86 -74.88 26.28
CA VAL A 343 13.41 -76.18 25.78
C VAL A 343 12.73 -76.94 26.92
N ILE A 344 11.41 -77.13 26.81
CA ILE A 344 10.59 -77.81 27.82
C ILE A 344 10.22 -79.25 27.44
N GLY A 345 10.34 -79.59 26.15
CA GLY A 345 9.93 -80.89 25.63
C GLY A 345 10.87 -81.38 24.53
N VAL A 346 11.12 -82.69 24.52
CA VAL A 346 11.81 -83.37 23.42
C VAL A 346 11.16 -84.74 23.18
N THR A 347 10.96 -85.09 21.92
CA THR A 347 10.50 -86.43 21.55
C THR A 347 11.69 -87.36 21.35
N ASN A 348 11.51 -88.65 21.64
CA ASN A 348 12.54 -89.62 21.30
C ASN A 348 12.48 -89.92 19.79
N PRO A 349 13.61 -89.86 19.09
CA PRO A 349 13.68 -90.25 17.69
C PRO A 349 13.59 -91.79 17.56
N ALA A 350 13.39 -92.28 16.33
CA ALA A 350 13.08 -93.70 16.12
C ALA A 350 14.27 -94.63 16.35
N ASN A 351 15.50 -94.14 16.14
CA ASN A 351 16.73 -94.94 16.16
C ASN A 351 17.80 -94.40 17.13
N GLY A 352 17.39 -93.64 18.14
CA GLY A 352 18.25 -93.06 19.16
C GLY A 352 17.48 -92.55 20.37
N THR A 353 18.14 -91.79 21.23
CA THR A 353 17.50 -91.09 22.35
C THR A 353 17.91 -89.62 22.34
N ALA A 354 16.95 -88.73 22.56
CA ALA A 354 17.19 -87.30 22.73
C ALA A 354 16.82 -86.91 24.17
N VAL A 355 17.72 -86.16 24.84
CA VAL A 355 17.55 -85.75 26.24
C VAL A 355 17.90 -84.28 26.36
N ILE A 356 17.03 -83.52 27.03
CA ILE A 356 17.27 -82.12 27.38
C ILE A 356 18.25 -82.07 28.56
N ASN A 357 19.32 -81.30 28.41
CA ASN A 357 20.33 -81.08 29.42
C ASN A 357 19.92 -79.97 30.40
N ALA A 358 20.65 -79.84 31.50
CA ALA A 358 20.39 -78.81 32.51
C ALA A 358 20.63 -77.37 32.01
N ASP A 359 21.36 -77.22 30.91
CA ASP A 359 21.62 -75.96 30.20
C ASP A 359 20.67 -75.75 29.01
N PHE A 360 19.60 -76.54 28.90
CA PHE A 360 18.61 -76.53 27.83
C PHE A 360 19.09 -76.97 26.44
N SER A 361 20.37 -77.33 26.27
CA SER A 361 20.84 -78.03 25.07
C SER A 361 20.26 -79.44 24.97
N ILE A 362 20.26 -80.04 23.77
CA ILE A 362 19.77 -81.41 23.57
C ILE A 362 20.92 -82.35 23.26
N THR A 363 21.10 -83.40 24.06
CA THR A 363 22.03 -84.49 23.71
C THR A 363 21.29 -85.59 22.94
N TYR A 364 21.67 -85.77 21.68
CA TYR A 364 21.26 -86.92 20.87
C TYR A 364 22.29 -88.06 20.99
N THR A 365 21.82 -89.25 21.34
CA THR A 365 22.63 -90.48 21.36
C THR A 365 22.11 -91.44 20.30
N PRO A 366 22.89 -91.72 19.23
CA PRO A 366 22.51 -92.72 18.24
C PRO A 366 22.37 -94.11 18.87
N GLY A 367 21.33 -94.85 18.48
CA GLY A 367 21.16 -96.25 18.84
C GLY A 367 22.24 -97.15 18.23
N ALA A 368 22.48 -98.30 18.84
CA ALA A 368 23.48 -99.25 18.33
C ALA A 368 23.11 -99.73 16.91
N GLY A 369 24.00 -99.49 15.94
CA GLY A 369 23.78 -99.86 14.53
C GLY A 369 23.02 -98.83 13.70
N PHE A 370 22.82 -97.60 14.20
CA PHE A 370 22.27 -96.48 13.44
C PHE A 370 23.06 -96.24 12.15
N ASN A 371 22.38 -96.31 11.00
CA ASN A 371 23.00 -96.19 9.66
C ASN A 371 22.17 -95.39 8.64
N ASN A 372 21.08 -94.75 9.08
CA ASN A 372 20.16 -93.97 8.25
C ASN A 372 19.96 -92.56 8.86
N GLU A 373 18.86 -91.89 8.57
CA GLU A 373 18.51 -90.60 9.17
C GLU A 373 17.53 -90.79 10.34
N ASP A 374 17.61 -89.91 11.33
CA ASP A 374 16.68 -89.82 12.45
C ASP A 374 16.14 -88.39 12.56
N THR A 375 14.94 -88.26 13.09
CA THR A 375 14.34 -86.95 13.39
C THR A 375 13.69 -86.97 14.76
N PHE A 376 13.79 -85.85 15.47
CA PHE A 376 13.02 -85.61 16.69
C PHE A 376 12.56 -84.16 16.71
N ASN A 377 11.52 -83.89 17.48
CA ASN A 377 11.01 -82.55 17.69
C ASN A 377 11.35 -82.08 19.10
N TYR A 378 11.55 -80.79 19.26
CA TYR A 378 11.62 -80.13 20.56
C TYR A 378 10.56 -79.05 20.68
N THR A 379 10.21 -78.70 21.91
CA THR A 379 9.18 -77.70 22.22
C THR A 379 9.83 -76.57 23.02
N LEU A 380 9.69 -75.36 22.53
CA LEU A 380 10.07 -74.14 23.23
C LEU A 380 8.89 -73.61 24.03
N GLU A 381 9.20 -73.01 25.18
CA GLU A 381 8.25 -72.22 25.98
C GLU A 381 8.93 -70.92 26.39
N ASP A 382 8.23 -69.82 26.18
CA ASP A 382 8.63 -68.49 26.66
C ASP A 382 8.29 -68.30 28.14
N PHE A 383 8.53 -67.10 28.68
CA PHE A 383 8.14 -66.78 30.07
C PHE A 383 6.63 -66.54 30.24
N GLY A 384 5.87 -66.34 29.16
CA GLY A 384 4.42 -66.18 29.12
C GLY A 384 3.63 -67.50 29.00
N SER A 385 4.31 -68.64 28.94
CA SER A 385 3.75 -69.99 28.71
C SER A 385 3.17 -70.20 27.31
N ALA A 386 3.55 -69.39 26.32
CA ALA A 386 3.29 -69.71 24.91
C ALA A 386 4.40 -70.64 24.37
N THR A 387 4.04 -71.49 23.41
CA THR A 387 4.92 -72.58 22.96
C THR A 387 4.95 -72.73 21.46
N ASP A 388 6.10 -73.12 20.92
CA ASP A 388 6.26 -73.53 19.52
C ASP A 388 7.14 -74.79 19.38
N VAL A 389 7.11 -75.44 18.21
CA VAL A 389 7.75 -76.75 17.97
C VAL A 389 8.57 -76.74 16.69
N ALA A 390 9.84 -77.12 16.80
CA ALA A 390 10.75 -77.33 15.69
C ALA A 390 11.32 -78.75 15.65
N GLN A 391 11.89 -79.12 14.50
CA GLN A 391 12.46 -80.43 14.23
C GLN A 391 13.98 -80.36 14.08
N VAL A 392 14.66 -81.35 14.66
CA VAL A 392 16.05 -81.66 14.39
C VAL A 392 16.15 -82.88 13.50
N ARG A 393 16.97 -82.76 12.46
CA ARG A 393 17.32 -83.88 11.57
C ARG A 393 18.75 -84.35 11.82
N VAL A 394 18.93 -85.64 12.05
CA VAL A 394 20.25 -86.25 12.25
C VAL A 394 20.53 -87.27 11.18
N ALA A 395 21.60 -87.10 10.42
CA ALA A 395 22.01 -88.02 9.36
C ALA A 395 23.19 -88.89 9.80
N TYR A 396 23.16 -90.17 9.41
CA TYR A 396 24.32 -91.03 9.48
C TYR A 396 25.29 -90.73 8.33
N ASN A 397 26.57 -90.51 8.64
CA ASN A 397 27.63 -90.41 7.65
C ASN A 397 28.31 -91.78 7.46
N ALA A 398 28.01 -92.48 6.36
CA ALA A 398 28.53 -93.81 6.05
C ALA A 398 29.94 -93.84 5.43
N ASN A 399 30.52 -92.69 5.08
CA ASN A 399 31.69 -92.63 4.18
C ASN A 399 33.07 -92.63 4.86
N CYS A 400 33.18 -93.02 6.13
CA CYS A 400 34.48 -93.14 6.80
C CYS A 400 34.51 -94.31 7.81
N THR A 401 34.48 -95.54 7.31
CA THR A 401 34.97 -96.69 8.09
C THR A 401 36.25 -97.24 7.46
N GLY A 402 37.40 -96.89 8.04
CA GLY A 402 38.72 -97.32 7.57
C GLY A 402 39.26 -96.54 6.37
N SER A 403 40.57 -96.33 6.33
CA SER A 403 41.27 -95.45 5.39
C SER A 403 41.19 -95.90 3.92
N ASN A 404 40.37 -95.21 3.13
CA ASN A 404 40.33 -95.07 1.66
C ASN A 404 39.82 -96.23 0.75
N GLN A 405 39.13 -95.81 -0.34
CA GLN A 405 38.03 -96.42 -1.12
C GLN A 405 38.42 -97.13 -2.44
N HIS A 406 37.49 -97.82 -3.14
CA HIS A 406 37.68 -98.41 -4.50
C HIS A 406 36.43 -98.43 -5.41
N CYS A 407 36.65 -98.39 -6.76
CA CYS A 407 36.18 -99.39 -7.76
C CYS A 407 36.91 -99.28 -9.13
N ASP A 408 37.47 -100.40 -9.66
CA ASP A 408 37.62 -100.71 -11.10
C ASP A 408 37.57 -102.24 -11.35
N TRP A 409 37.15 -102.68 -12.56
CA TRP A 409 36.94 -104.05 -13.05
C TRP A 409 38.00 -104.51 -14.06
N ASP A 410 39.28 -104.16 -13.87
CA ASP A 410 40.42 -104.88 -14.45
C ASP A 410 41.32 -105.44 -13.33
N VAL A 411 41.53 -106.76 -13.33
CA VAL A 411 42.19 -107.52 -12.25
C VAL A 411 43.72 -107.46 -12.29
N SER A 412 44.31 -106.47 -12.97
CA SER A 412 45.77 -106.45 -13.22
C SER A 412 46.50 -105.15 -12.88
N ASN A 413 45.82 -104.04 -12.57
CA ASN A 413 46.44 -102.81 -12.09
C ASN A 413 45.56 -102.18 -10.99
N GLY A 414 46.19 -101.53 -10.01
CA GLY A 414 45.49 -100.91 -8.88
C GLY A 414 44.53 -99.80 -9.30
N CYS A 415 43.69 -99.34 -8.35
CA CYS A 415 42.47 -98.59 -8.64
C CYS A 415 42.64 -97.24 -9.35
N GLU A 416 41.75 -97.04 -10.33
CA GLU A 416 41.54 -95.83 -11.13
C GLU A 416 40.23 -95.13 -10.69
N THR A 417 40.17 -93.81 -10.87
CA THR A 417 39.12 -92.94 -10.29
C THR A 417 38.29 -92.19 -11.34
N ASP A 418 38.46 -92.42 -12.64
CA ASP A 418 38.08 -91.39 -13.60
C ASP A 418 37.12 -91.78 -14.73
N THR A 419 35.82 -91.62 -14.47
CA THR A 419 34.74 -91.58 -15.50
C THR A 419 34.49 -90.17 -16.02
N ASN A 420 35.42 -89.24 -15.75
CA ASN A 420 35.23 -87.81 -15.97
C ASN A 420 35.98 -87.24 -17.17
N ILE A 421 36.75 -88.03 -17.93
CA ILE A 421 37.65 -87.47 -18.96
C ILE A 421 37.76 -88.25 -20.27
N GLU A 422 37.20 -89.46 -20.38
CA GLU A 422 37.20 -90.19 -21.66
C GLU A 422 35.88 -90.03 -22.42
N ASP A 423 35.99 -89.46 -23.62
CA ASP A 423 34.89 -89.10 -24.54
C ASP A 423 34.02 -90.28 -24.98
N SER A 424 34.48 -91.52 -24.75
CA SER A 424 33.73 -92.73 -25.09
C SER A 424 32.66 -93.12 -24.06
N ASP A 425 32.79 -92.69 -22.80
CA ASP A 425 32.05 -93.23 -21.65
C ASP A 425 31.74 -92.19 -20.56
N CYS A 426 31.22 -91.03 -20.97
CA CYS A 426 31.02 -89.86 -20.11
C CYS A 426 29.86 -90.00 -19.09
N GLY A 427 30.18 -90.08 -17.79
CA GLY A 427 29.22 -90.02 -16.65
C GLY A 427 28.46 -91.30 -16.35
N ALA A 428 28.36 -92.19 -17.33
CA ALA A 428 27.96 -93.57 -17.17
C ALA A 428 28.52 -94.38 -18.35
N CYS A 429 28.86 -95.65 -18.14
CA CYS A 429 29.45 -96.50 -19.18
C CYS A 429 28.58 -96.52 -20.45
N GLY A 430 29.14 -96.08 -21.59
CA GLY A 430 28.55 -96.15 -22.94
C GLY A 430 28.02 -94.85 -23.56
N VAL A 431 28.26 -93.66 -22.98
CA VAL A 431 27.74 -92.36 -23.48
C VAL A 431 28.83 -91.52 -24.17
N ARG A 432 28.56 -91.01 -25.41
CA ARG A 432 29.50 -90.19 -26.22
C ARG A 432 29.01 -88.77 -26.51
N CYS A 433 29.89 -87.78 -26.42
CA CYS A 433 29.59 -86.35 -26.62
C CYS A 433 29.59 -85.90 -28.11
N HIS A 434 28.86 -84.81 -28.42
CA HIS A 434 28.74 -84.21 -29.76
C HIS A 434 30.00 -83.41 -30.14
N SER A 435 30.30 -83.22 -31.44
CA SER A 435 31.62 -82.73 -31.93
C SER A 435 32.06 -81.31 -31.52
N GLN A 436 31.22 -80.56 -30.81
CA GLN A 436 31.55 -79.24 -30.24
C GLN A 436 31.45 -79.25 -28.70
N TYR A 437 31.44 -80.44 -28.10
CA TYR A 437 31.34 -80.68 -26.67
C TYR A 437 32.35 -81.77 -26.28
N ALA A 438 33.03 -81.61 -25.14
CA ALA A 438 34.00 -82.56 -24.60
C ALA A 438 33.49 -83.16 -23.29
N CYS A 439 33.82 -84.43 -23.01
CA CYS A 439 33.51 -85.05 -21.74
C CYS A 439 34.41 -84.51 -20.61
N VAL A 440 33.79 -83.84 -19.63
CA VAL A 440 34.47 -83.36 -18.41
C VAL A 440 33.54 -83.59 -17.22
N GLY A 441 34.01 -84.27 -16.17
CA GLY A 441 33.17 -84.53 -14.99
C GLY A 441 32.05 -85.55 -15.24
N GLY A 442 32.17 -86.35 -16.30
CA GLY A 442 31.12 -87.28 -16.71
C GLY A 442 29.93 -86.59 -17.37
N THR A 443 30.09 -85.32 -17.76
CA THR A 443 29.05 -84.52 -18.41
C THR A 443 29.61 -83.92 -19.69
N CYS A 444 28.82 -83.87 -20.77
CA CYS A 444 29.27 -83.27 -22.02
C CYS A 444 29.22 -81.74 -21.93
N VAL A 445 30.37 -81.07 -22.05
CA VAL A 445 30.52 -79.62 -21.83
C VAL A 445 30.94 -78.91 -23.12
N PRO A 446 30.36 -77.74 -23.47
CA PRO A 446 30.62 -77.08 -24.76
C PRO A 446 32.07 -76.59 -24.92
N ASN A 447 32.58 -76.65 -26.15
CA ASN A 447 33.92 -76.22 -26.54
C ASN A 447 33.82 -75.00 -27.48
N CYS A 448 33.78 -73.80 -26.88
CA CYS A 448 33.65 -72.51 -27.57
C CYS A 448 35.01 -71.97 -28.05
N PRO A 449 35.07 -71.24 -29.19
CA PRO A 449 36.28 -70.53 -29.61
C PRO A 449 36.66 -69.41 -28.63
N ASP A 450 37.97 -69.17 -28.47
CA ASP A 450 38.52 -68.19 -27.52
C ASP A 450 37.80 -66.84 -27.57
N GLY A 451 37.38 -66.36 -26.39
CA GLY A 451 36.71 -65.07 -26.18
C GLY A 451 35.18 -65.08 -26.28
N ARG A 452 34.55 -66.19 -26.70
CA ARG A 452 33.09 -66.30 -26.74
C ARG A 452 32.52 -67.32 -25.77
N LEU A 453 31.38 -66.98 -25.17
CA LEU A 453 30.76 -67.68 -24.06
C LEU A 453 29.32 -68.08 -24.39
N GLU A 454 28.88 -69.23 -23.85
CA GLU A 454 27.50 -69.68 -23.96
C GLU A 454 26.79 -69.58 -22.60
N CYS A 455 25.85 -68.66 -22.49
CA CYS A 455 25.35 -68.16 -21.19
C CYS A 455 23.87 -68.46 -20.93
N ASP A 456 23.16 -69.12 -21.84
CA ASP A 456 21.74 -69.45 -21.71
C ASP A 456 21.42 -70.96 -21.69
N ASN A 457 22.43 -71.81 -21.97
CA ASN A 457 22.39 -73.26 -21.84
C ASN A 457 21.37 -73.97 -22.77
N GLN A 458 20.99 -73.34 -23.89
CA GLN A 458 20.15 -73.98 -24.90
C GLN A 458 20.94 -74.87 -25.87
N MET A 459 20.57 -76.15 -25.94
CA MET A 459 21.22 -77.11 -26.84
C MET A 459 20.79 -76.87 -28.31
N GLY A 460 21.42 -75.92 -29.00
CA GLY A 460 21.26 -75.76 -30.45
C GLY A 460 21.78 -74.48 -31.10
N ASN A 461 22.03 -73.40 -30.35
CA ASN A 461 22.45 -72.09 -30.87
C ASN A 461 23.94 -71.76 -30.68
N GLY A 462 24.62 -72.32 -29.67
CA GLY A 462 26.07 -72.15 -29.48
C GLY A 462 26.48 -70.75 -29.00
N CYS A 463 27.78 -70.48 -28.84
CA CYS A 463 28.33 -69.40 -28.01
C CYS A 463 28.04 -67.96 -28.49
N GLU A 464 27.20 -67.21 -27.76
CA GLU A 464 26.60 -65.93 -28.21
C GLU A 464 27.27 -64.66 -27.65
N ILE A 465 27.87 -64.73 -26.47
CA ILE A 465 28.39 -63.55 -25.74
C ILE A 465 29.88 -63.38 -26.02
N ASN A 466 30.35 -62.14 -26.24
CA ASN A 466 31.78 -61.82 -26.35
C ASN A 466 32.34 -61.44 -24.97
N GLY A 467 33.01 -62.39 -24.32
CA GLY A 467 33.55 -62.24 -22.97
C GLY A 467 34.78 -61.34 -22.89
N ASP A 468 35.36 -60.94 -24.02
CA ASP A 468 36.59 -60.15 -24.01
C ASP A 468 36.38 -58.66 -23.74
N THR A 469 35.16 -58.16 -23.96
CA THR A 469 34.85 -56.71 -23.89
C THR A 469 33.58 -56.39 -23.13
N ASN A 470 32.78 -57.39 -22.76
CA ASN A 470 31.53 -57.17 -22.05
C ASN A 470 31.77 -57.19 -20.53
N ALA A 471 31.70 -56.02 -19.89
CA ALA A 471 31.98 -55.85 -18.46
C ALA A 471 31.01 -56.58 -17.51
N GLN A 472 29.85 -57.03 -17.98
CA GLN A 472 28.90 -57.82 -17.20
C GLN A 472 29.18 -59.34 -17.30
N HIS A 473 29.99 -59.76 -18.28
CA HIS A 473 30.32 -61.16 -18.57
C HIS A 473 31.79 -61.30 -18.98
N CYS A 474 32.69 -60.62 -18.26
CA CYS A 474 34.10 -60.49 -18.59
C CYS A 474 34.84 -61.80 -18.31
N GLY A 475 35.30 -62.46 -19.36
CA GLY A 475 35.95 -63.77 -19.30
C GLY A 475 35.03 -64.96 -18.99
N SER A 476 33.86 -64.75 -18.35
CA SER A 476 32.84 -65.81 -18.16
C SER A 476 31.41 -65.26 -17.97
N CYS A 477 30.40 -66.11 -18.18
CA CYS A 477 28.97 -65.73 -18.20
C CYS A 477 28.41 -65.15 -16.90
N ALA A 478 29.09 -65.34 -15.77
CA ALA A 478 28.64 -64.82 -14.47
C ALA A 478 29.65 -63.85 -13.86
N ASN A 479 30.71 -63.50 -14.59
CA ASN A 479 31.78 -62.66 -14.07
C ASN A 479 31.59 -61.21 -14.53
N ALA A 480 30.90 -60.44 -13.69
CA ALA A 480 30.83 -59.00 -13.84
C ALA A 480 32.05 -58.36 -13.17
N CYS A 481 32.67 -57.38 -13.81
CA CYS A 481 33.82 -56.71 -13.21
C CYS A 481 33.43 -55.94 -11.93
N PRO A 482 34.28 -55.97 -10.89
CA PRO A 482 34.06 -55.19 -9.68
C PRO A 482 33.94 -53.69 -9.95
N PRO A 483 33.29 -52.91 -9.05
CA PRO A 483 33.09 -51.48 -9.24
C PRO A 483 34.42 -50.74 -9.51
N GLY A 484 34.48 -50.00 -10.62
CA GLY A 484 35.64 -49.17 -10.97
C GLY A 484 36.65 -49.79 -11.94
N GLN A 485 36.54 -51.08 -12.26
CA GLN A 485 37.39 -51.73 -13.27
C GLN A 485 36.69 -51.87 -14.64
N SER A 486 37.49 -51.98 -15.71
CA SER A 486 37.02 -52.22 -17.08
C SER A 486 37.36 -53.64 -17.57
N CYS A 487 36.57 -54.20 -18.51
CA CYS A 487 36.85 -55.50 -19.10
C CYS A 487 37.73 -55.36 -20.35
N ASP A 488 38.94 -55.91 -20.30
CA ASP A 488 39.89 -55.86 -21.42
C ASP A 488 40.50 -57.25 -21.65
N ALA A 489 40.28 -57.82 -22.84
CA ALA A 489 40.68 -59.18 -23.22
C ALA A 489 40.22 -60.29 -22.24
N GLY A 490 39.03 -60.12 -21.65
CA GLY A 490 38.39 -61.13 -20.82
C GLY A 490 38.87 -61.18 -19.38
N SER A 491 39.60 -60.16 -18.93
CA SER A 491 39.94 -59.94 -17.52
C SER A 491 39.55 -58.54 -17.10
N CYS A 492 39.10 -58.40 -15.86
CA CYS A 492 38.83 -57.11 -15.26
C CYS A 492 40.17 -56.46 -14.91
N ALA A 493 40.44 -55.29 -15.48
CA ALA A 493 41.72 -54.62 -15.33
C ALA A 493 41.59 -53.10 -15.41
N GLY A 494 42.49 -52.43 -14.69
CA GLY A 494 42.72 -50.98 -14.73
C GLY A 494 41.91 -50.21 -13.68
N CYS A 495 42.63 -49.55 -12.77
CA CYS A 495 42.06 -48.60 -11.81
C CYS A 495 41.99 -47.19 -12.40
N PRO A 496 40.98 -46.37 -12.03
CA PRO A 496 40.94 -44.95 -12.35
C PRO A 496 42.15 -44.21 -11.76
N SER A 497 42.60 -43.13 -12.40
CA SER A 497 43.74 -42.35 -11.92
C SER A 497 43.55 -41.86 -10.47
N GLY A 498 44.47 -42.22 -9.58
CA GLY A 498 44.45 -41.88 -8.15
C GLY A 498 44.14 -43.05 -7.20
N TYR A 499 43.77 -44.21 -7.76
CA TYR A 499 43.51 -45.44 -7.02
C TYR A 499 44.41 -46.57 -7.52
N GLU A 500 44.90 -47.41 -6.62
CA GLU A 500 45.76 -48.55 -6.96
C GLU A 500 45.35 -49.76 -6.10
N ASP A 501 45.49 -50.95 -6.68
CA ASP A 501 45.31 -52.23 -5.99
C ASP A 501 46.62 -52.52 -5.23
N CYS A 502 46.56 -52.34 -3.91
CA CYS A 502 47.75 -52.33 -3.07
C CYS A 502 48.03 -53.66 -2.37
N ASP A 503 47.05 -54.57 -2.31
CA ASP A 503 47.23 -55.91 -1.78
C ASP A 503 47.49 -56.96 -2.89
N GLY A 504 47.26 -56.58 -4.15
CA GLY A 504 47.47 -57.40 -5.34
C GLY A 504 46.43 -58.50 -5.52
N ASP A 505 45.31 -58.44 -4.79
CA ASP A 505 44.24 -59.42 -4.87
C ASP A 505 43.20 -58.95 -5.90
N THR A 506 43.10 -59.66 -7.01
CA THR A 506 42.33 -59.20 -8.18
C THR A 506 40.81 -59.25 -8.00
N GLY A 507 40.31 -59.63 -6.81
CA GLY A 507 38.91 -59.88 -6.51
C GLY A 507 38.14 -58.71 -5.87
N ASN A 508 38.82 -57.76 -5.23
CA ASN A 508 38.22 -56.65 -4.47
C ASN A 508 38.31 -55.29 -5.16
N GLY A 509 39.07 -55.18 -6.27
CA GLY A 509 39.01 -54.03 -7.14
C GLY A 509 40.20 -53.09 -6.92
N CYS A 510 39.95 -51.82 -6.66
CA CYS A 510 40.99 -50.83 -6.41
C CYS A 510 40.80 -50.34 -4.97
N GLU A 511 41.55 -50.90 -4.01
CA GLU A 511 41.23 -50.70 -2.59
C GLU A 511 41.79 -49.40 -2.01
N ALA A 512 42.91 -48.91 -2.52
CA ALA A 512 43.63 -47.82 -1.87
C ALA A 512 43.51 -46.51 -2.64
N ASN A 513 42.98 -45.49 -1.95
CA ASN A 513 43.02 -44.12 -2.44
C ASN A 513 44.38 -43.51 -2.10
N LEU A 514 45.28 -43.46 -3.07
CA LEU A 514 46.67 -42.97 -2.88
C LEU A 514 46.78 -41.48 -2.53
N THR A 515 45.66 -40.74 -2.50
CA THR A 515 45.63 -39.31 -2.16
C THR A 515 45.11 -39.02 -0.76
N ALA A 516 44.46 -39.99 -0.11
CA ALA A 516 43.73 -39.78 1.14
C ALA A 516 43.91 -40.92 2.16
N ASP A 517 44.31 -42.12 1.75
CA ASP A 517 44.51 -43.26 2.66
C ASP A 517 45.86 -43.16 3.39
N PRO A 518 45.88 -43.00 4.72
CA PRO A 518 47.11 -42.93 5.52
C PRO A 518 47.96 -44.22 5.48
N GLY A 519 47.37 -45.37 5.15
CA GLY A 519 48.08 -46.64 5.03
C GLY A 519 48.88 -46.79 3.73
N HIS A 520 48.55 -45.99 2.70
CA HIS A 520 49.05 -46.16 1.33
C HIS A 520 49.31 -44.81 0.63
N CYS A 521 49.79 -43.81 1.38
CA CYS A 521 49.83 -42.43 0.93
C CYS A 521 50.88 -42.16 -0.14
N GLY A 522 50.42 -41.86 -1.36
CA GLY A 522 51.26 -41.66 -2.53
C GLY A 522 51.81 -42.94 -3.16
N GLY A 523 51.45 -44.10 -2.63
CA GLY A 523 51.77 -45.41 -3.21
C GLY A 523 51.52 -46.55 -2.21
N CYS A 524 51.24 -47.73 -2.73
CA CYS A 524 51.05 -48.94 -1.95
C CYS A 524 52.24 -49.20 -1.00
N ASP A 525 51.94 -49.54 0.25
CA ASP A 525 52.84 -49.68 1.41
C ASP A 525 53.51 -48.39 1.95
N THR A 526 53.07 -47.21 1.51
CA THR A 526 53.57 -45.94 2.03
C THR A 526 52.71 -45.45 3.20
N ALA A 527 52.76 -46.19 4.31
CA ALA A 527 52.00 -45.83 5.51
C ALA A 527 52.63 -44.62 6.23
N CYS A 528 51.80 -43.63 6.56
CA CYS A 528 52.21 -42.46 7.31
C CYS A 528 52.63 -42.83 8.74
N GLY A 529 53.59 -42.09 9.31
CA GLY A 529 54.05 -42.33 10.68
C GLY A 529 52.93 -42.15 11.70
N THR A 530 53.06 -42.72 12.91
CA THR A 530 52.07 -42.52 13.99
C THR A 530 51.87 -41.03 14.29
N GLY A 531 50.67 -40.51 14.00
CA GLY A 531 50.30 -39.10 14.12
C GLY A 531 50.40 -38.29 12.82
N GLU A 532 50.65 -38.92 11.67
CA GLU A 532 50.70 -38.28 10.36
C GLU A 532 49.57 -38.79 9.45
N TYR A 533 49.00 -37.91 8.61
CA TYR A 533 47.86 -38.16 7.73
C TYR A 533 48.25 -38.01 6.26
N CYS A 534 47.53 -38.68 5.36
CA CYS A 534 47.79 -38.58 3.93
C CYS A 534 47.08 -37.39 3.29
N VAL A 535 47.85 -36.41 2.78
CA VAL A 535 47.29 -35.24 2.09
C VAL A 535 47.94 -35.11 0.71
N SER A 536 47.13 -35.29 -0.35
CA SER A 536 47.58 -35.17 -1.75
C SER A 536 48.82 -36.02 -2.07
N SER A 537 48.81 -37.28 -1.60
CA SER A 537 49.88 -38.26 -1.83
C SER A 537 51.19 -38.02 -1.05
N THR A 538 51.15 -37.27 0.05
CA THR A 538 52.26 -37.09 0.98
C THR A 538 51.79 -37.18 2.44
N CYS A 539 52.56 -37.86 3.29
CA CYS A 539 52.28 -37.96 4.72
C CYS A 539 52.70 -36.68 5.45
N ASP A 540 51.79 -36.08 6.22
CA ASP A 540 52.02 -34.85 6.98
C ASP A 540 51.56 -35.00 8.44
N ALA A 541 52.33 -34.45 9.38
CA ALA A 541 52.19 -34.69 10.83
C ALA A 541 51.13 -33.84 11.53
N ASN A 542 50.42 -33.00 10.78
CA ASN A 542 49.33 -32.21 11.29
C ASN A 542 48.20 -32.27 10.28
N CYS A 543 46.97 -32.37 10.80
CA CYS A 543 45.79 -31.91 10.09
C CYS A 543 46.11 -30.52 9.50
N GLY A 544 45.74 -30.28 8.23
CA GLY A 544 45.97 -28.98 7.60
C GLY A 544 45.43 -27.85 8.50
N THR A 545 46.05 -26.66 8.44
CA THR A 545 45.63 -25.51 9.27
C THR A 545 44.12 -25.35 9.24
N GLY A 546 43.48 -25.45 10.40
CA GLY A 546 42.02 -25.35 10.56
C GLY A 546 41.25 -26.63 10.80
N THR A 547 41.90 -27.79 10.81
CA THR A 547 41.26 -29.06 11.14
C THR A 547 42.04 -29.80 12.22
N ALA A 548 41.39 -30.60 13.04
CA ALA A 548 42.04 -31.45 14.04
C ALA A 548 41.24 -32.73 14.31
N ASP A 549 41.95 -33.76 14.77
CA ASP A 549 41.37 -35.02 15.26
C ASP A 549 41.16 -34.90 16.77
N CYS A 550 39.91 -34.72 17.19
CA CYS A 550 39.56 -34.34 18.56
C CYS A 550 39.04 -35.49 19.40
N ASN A 551 38.67 -36.59 18.75
CA ASN A 551 38.34 -37.84 19.42
C ASN A 551 39.53 -38.82 19.48
N ASN A 552 40.63 -38.52 18.77
CA ASN A 552 41.88 -39.28 18.71
C ASN A 552 41.69 -40.70 18.13
N ASP A 553 40.70 -40.87 17.26
CA ASP A 553 40.41 -42.09 16.51
C ASP A 553 41.13 -42.07 15.16
N VAL A 554 42.25 -42.79 15.13
CA VAL A 554 43.15 -42.91 13.97
C VAL A 554 42.47 -43.39 12.67
N ASN A 555 41.21 -43.86 12.72
CA ASN A 555 40.50 -44.40 11.56
C ASN A 555 39.58 -43.40 10.86
N ASN A 556 39.20 -42.27 11.49
CA ASN A 556 38.26 -41.31 10.89
C ASN A 556 38.87 -39.94 10.54
N GLY A 557 40.15 -39.72 10.84
CA GLY A 557 40.94 -38.59 10.32
C GLY A 557 40.67 -37.28 11.05
N CYS A 558 40.96 -36.13 10.43
CA CYS A 558 40.74 -34.80 11.02
C CYS A 558 39.26 -34.40 10.88
N GLU A 559 38.42 -34.91 11.79
CA GLU A 559 36.96 -34.82 11.70
C GLU A 559 36.40 -33.48 12.15
N VAL A 560 37.16 -32.72 12.93
CA VAL A 560 36.73 -31.44 13.49
C VAL A 560 37.41 -30.30 12.77
N ASP A 561 36.62 -29.40 12.20
CA ASP A 561 37.09 -28.13 11.64
C ASP A 561 37.30 -27.14 12.79
N THR A 562 38.52 -27.10 13.32
CA THR A 562 38.89 -26.20 14.41
C THR A 562 38.85 -24.73 14.02
N ASP A 563 38.68 -24.38 12.74
CA ASP A 563 38.51 -22.99 12.33
C ASP A 563 37.09 -22.46 12.52
N VAL A 564 36.08 -23.33 12.59
CA VAL A 564 34.66 -22.94 12.71
C VAL A 564 33.86 -23.70 13.77
N ASP A 565 34.35 -24.82 14.29
CA ASP A 565 33.68 -25.58 15.35
C ASP A 565 33.86 -24.90 16.72
N THR A 566 32.77 -24.30 17.20
CA THR A 566 32.70 -23.61 18.51
C THR A 566 32.96 -24.52 19.71
N SER A 567 32.85 -25.83 19.55
CA SER A 567 33.13 -26.81 20.62
C SER A 567 34.62 -27.15 20.71
N HIS A 568 35.42 -26.83 19.68
CA HIS A 568 36.80 -27.25 19.49
C HIS A 568 37.63 -26.21 18.70
N CYS A 569 37.48 -24.93 19.05
CA CYS A 569 38.00 -23.81 18.29
C CYS A 569 39.51 -23.58 18.51
N GLY A 570 40.28 -23.70 17.44
CA GLY A 570 41.74 -23.60 17.44
C GLY A 570 42.47 -24.84 17.92
N ASP A 571 41.85 -25.59 18.84
CA ASP A 571 42.26 -26.93 19.23
C ASP A 571 41.08 -27.75 19.80
N CYS A 572 41.30 -29.05 19.91
CA CYS A 572 40.32 -30.03 20.39
C CYS A 572 39.88 -29.91 21.84
N ALA A 573 40.48 -29.02 22.63
CA ALA A 573 40.13 -28.83 24.04
C ALA A 573 39.47 -27.47 24.30
N THR A 574 39.43 -26.59 23.30
CA THR A 574 39.02 -25.20 23.45
C THR A 574 37.60 -25.03 22.93
N ALA A 575 36.63 -25.17 23.82
CA ALA A 575 35.26 -24.75 23.55
C ALA A 575 35.13 -23.24 23.81
N CYS A 576 34.53 -22.51 22.86
CA CYS A 576 34.29 -21.09 23.02
C CYS A 576 33.28 -20.82 24.13
N GLY A 577 33.43 -19.69 24.82
CA GLY A 577 32.48 -19.28 25.86
C GLY A 577 31.09 -19.07 25.27
N SER A 578 30.04 -19.12 26.10
CA SER A 578 28.69 -18.80 25.64
C SER A 578 28.68 -17.45 24.92
N GLY A 579 28.41 -17.49 23.61
CA GLY A 579 28.24 -16.32 22.71
C GLY A 579 29.48 -15.90 21.94
N GLU A 580 30.54 -16.69 21.99
CA GLU A 580 31.71 -16.55 21.13
C GLU A 580 31.58 -17.49 19.93
N SER A 581 32.01 -17.05 18.75
CA SER A 581 32.10 -17.89 17.56
C SER A 581 33.55 -18.29 17.32
N CYS A 582 33.75 -19.38 16.58
CA CYS A 582 35.07 -19.78 16.14
C CYS A 582 35.32 -19.23 14.74
N ASP A 583 36.38 -18.44 14.58
CA ASP A 583 36.85 -17.96 13.27
C ASP A 583 38.37 -18.14 13.19
N ALA A 584 38.82 -18.89 12.20
CA ALA A 584 40.23 -19.24 11.97
C ALA A 584 40.97 -19.74 13.22
N GLY A 585 40.27 -20.52 14.05
CA GLY A 585 40.86 -21.21 15.19
C GLY A 585 41.10 -20.33 16.41
N THR A 586 40.40 -19.21 16.52
CA THR A 586 40.40 -18.38 17.72
C THR A 586 38.97 -18.13 18.15
N CYS A 587 38.65 -18.41 19.42
CA CYS A 587 37.38 -17.97 19.99
C CYS A 587 37.38 -16.45 20.01
N ILE A 588 36.55 -15.88 19.15
CA ILE A 588 36.37 -14.46 19.07
C ILE A 588 35.07 -14.09 19.76
N SER A 589 35.14 -13.07 20.61
CA SER A 589 33.97 -12.33 21.03
C SER A 589 33.49 -11.51 19.84
N GLY A 590 32.71 -12.15 18.98
CA GLY A 590 32.30 -11.62 17.68
C GLY A 590 32.02 -12.74 16.69
N CYS A 591 31.33 -12.39 15.61
CA CYS A 591 30.78 -13.35 14.66
C CYS A 591 31.68 -13.58 13.44
N PRO A 592 31.52 -14.72 12.73
CA PRO A 592 32.29 -15.02 11.52
C PRO A 592 32.11 -13.94 10.45
N THR A 593 33.08 -13.76 9.55
CA THR A 593 32.97 -12.78 8.46
C THR A 593 31.67 -12.96 7.67
N GLY A 594 30.82 -11.94 7.67
CA GLY A 594 29.50 -12.00 7.04
C GLY A 594 28.34 -12.27 8.00
N PHE A 595 28.57 -12.39 9.32
CA PHE A 595 27.52 -12.50 10.36
C PHE A 595 27.85 -11.59 11.56
N GLU A 596 26.86 -11.12 12.31
CA GLU A 596 27.04 -10.33 13.55
C GLU A 596 25.96 -10.66 14.61
N ASP A 597 26.24 -10.40 15.89
CA ASP A 597 25.33 -10.59 17.04
C ASP A 597 24.67 -9.23 17.34
N CYS A 598 23.38 -9.12 17.05
CA CYS A 598 22.67 -7.83 17.01
C CYS A 598 22.00 -7.47 18.32
N ASP A 599 21.67 -8.45 19.15
CA ASP A 599 20.97 -8.25 20.41
C ASP A 599 21.93 -8.22 21.62
N GLY A 600 23.21 -8.56 21.41
CA GLY A 600 24.25 -8.55 22.43
C GLY A 600 24.04 -9.63 23.49
N ASN A 601 23.15 -10.59 23.24
CA ASN A 601 22.90 -11.72 24.09
C ASN A 601 23.81 -12.87 23.67
N THR A 602 24.86 -13.05 24.46
CA THR A 602 25.88 -14.07 24.24
C THR A 602 25.36 -15.51 24.45
N ALA A 603 24.08 -15.82 24.36
CA ALA A 603 23.53 -17.17 24.58
C ALA A 603 22.95 -17.81 23.31
N ASN A 604 22.55 -17.00 22.33
CA ASN A 604 21.90 -17.40 21.08
C ASN A 604 22.83 -17.31 19.85
N GLY A 605 23.99 -16.66 19.98
CA GLY A 605 25.02 -16.64 18.94
C GLY A 605 24.69 -15.68 17.79
N CYS A 606 25.38 -15.81 16.65
CA CYS A 606 25.27 -14.87 15.52
C CYS A 606 23.95 -15.05 14.76
N GLU A 607 22.98 -14.17 15.01
CA GLU A 607 21.64 -14.30 14.43
C GLU A 607 21.48 -13.62 13.08
N ALA A 608 22.38 -12.69 12.75
CA ALA A 608 22.21 -11.79 11.62
C ALA A 608 23.20 -12.08 10.51
N ASN A 609 22.68 -12.41 9.33
CA ASN A 609 23.45 -12.53 8.10
C ASN A 609 23.74 -11.15 7.50
N LEU A 610 25.02 -10.78 7.42
CA LEU A 610 25.52 -9.51 6.87
C LEU A 610 25.50 -9.41 5.35
N SER A 611 25.03 -10.46 4.67
CA SER A 611 24.76 -10.47 3.23
C SER A 611 23.29 -10.22 2.88
N GLY A 612 22.40 -10.14 3.88
CA GLY A 612 21.00 -9.75 3.71
C GLY A 612 20.77 -8.27 3.96
N ASP A 613 19.73 -7.71 3.35
CA ASP A 613 19.43 -6.27 3.37
C ASP A 613 19.12 -5.74 4.77
N LEU A 614 18.76 -6.59 5.74
CA LEU A 614 18.47 -6.18 7.12
C LEU A 614 19.72 -5.93 7.98
N ASN A 615 20.89 -6.47 7.59
CA ASN A 615 22.12 -6.42 8.40
C ASN A 615 23.36 -6.18 7.54
N CYS A 616 23.28 -5.44 6.44
CA CYS A 616 24.37 -5.35 5.48
C CYS A 616 25.67 -4.79 6.07
N SER A 617 26.74 -5.58 6.00
CA SER A 617 28.06 -5.29 6.58
C SER A 617 28.15 -5.22 8.10
N THR A 618 27.09 -4.80 8.82
CA THR A 618 27.00 -4.84 10.28
C THR A 618 25.56 -5.02 10.81
N CYS A 619 25.41 -5.48 12.04
CA CYS A 619 24.14 -5.69 12.74
C CYS A 619 23.27 -4.43 12.81
N GLY A 620 22.02 -4.55 12.36
CA GLY A 620 21.08 -3.42 12.29
C GLY A 620 21.46 -2.33 11.29
N ASN A 621 22.53 -2.52 10.50
CA ASN A 621 22.84 -1.70 9.34
C ASN A 621 22.02 -2.22 8.15
N ALA A 622 20.70 -2.08 8.29
CA ALA A 622 19.80 -2.36 7.19
C ALA A 622 20.17 -1.42 6.04
N CYS A 623 20.35 -1.99 4.85
CA CYS A 623 20.40 -1.17 3.65
C CYS A 623 19.12 -0.35 3.59
N SER A 624 19.28 0.91 3.22
CA SER A 624 18.11 1.76 3.05
C SER A 624 17.20 1.16 1.99
N ASP A 625 15.93 1.53 2.05
CA ASP A 625 14.87 1.13 1.12
C ASP A 625 15.27 1.21 -0.38
N VAL A 626 16.27 2.03 -0.73
CA VAL A 626 16.83 2.22 -2.09
C VAL A 626 18.11 1.42 -2.39
N GLU A 627 18.58 0.57 -1.48
CA GLU A 627 19.87 -0.12 -1.55
C GLU A 627 19.72 -1.62 -1.31
N LEU A 628 20.58 -2.40 -1.98
CA LEU A 628 20.69 -3.85 -1.81
C LEU A 628 22.08 -4.20 -1.30
N CYS A 629 22.18 -5.20 -0.44
CA CYS A 629 23.45 -5.68 0.05
C CYS A 629 24.20 -6.46 -1.04
N THR A 630 25.15 -5.78 -1.69
CA THR A 630 25.95 -6.39 -2.76
C THR A 630 27.40 -6.52 -2.29
N ALA A 631 27.85 -7.76 -2.07
CA ALA A 631 29.19 -8.06 -1.57
C ALA A 631 29.53 -7.38 -0.22
N GLY A 632 28.55 -7.30 0.68
CA GLY A 632 28.73 -6.74 2.03
C GLY A 632 28.80 -5.21 2.07
N ALA A 633 28.23 -4.53 1.08
CA ALA A 633 28.00 -3.09 1.11
C ALA A 633 26.65 -2.76 0.47
N CYS A 634 25.94 -1.78 1.02
CA CYS A 634 24.71 -1.27 0.44
C CYS A 634 25.01 -0.61 -0.90
N ALA A 635 24.43 -1.16 -1.96
CA ALA A 635 24.58 -0.69 -3.32
C ALA A 635 23.21 -0.23 -3.81
N ASN A 636 23.13 1.01 -4.31
CA ASN A 636 21.87 1.56 -4.77
C ASN A 636 21.23 0.70 -5.85
N CYS A 637 19.93 0.47 -5.70
CA CYS A 637 19.05 0.11 -6.79
C CYS A 637 19.20 1.11 -7.94
N SER A 638 18.89 0.67 -9.17
CA SER A 638 18.68 1.59 -10.29
C SER A 638 17.72 2.71 -9.88
N THR A 639 18.04 3.96 -10.24
CA THR A 639 17.25 5.16 -9.90
C THR A 639 15.74 4.92 -10.00
N GLY A 640 15.01 5.21 -8.92
CA GLY A 640 13.55 5.10 -8.83
C GLY A 640 13.02 3.76 -8.31
N ARG A 641 13.87 2.82 -7.86
CA ARG A 641 13.43 1.50 -7.37
C ARG A 641 14.02 1.17 -6.00
N GLY A 642 13.33 0.32 -5.25
CA GLY A 642 13.77 -0.12 -3.93
C GLY A 642 13.23 -1.48 -3.49
N ASN A 643 13.73 -1.94 -2.35
CA ASN A 643 13.37 -3.21 -1.72
C ASN A 643 12.55 -2.96 -0.44
N CYS A 644 11.23 -3.19 -0.52
CA CYS A 644 10.30 -2.93 0.58
C CYS A 644 9.84 -4.17 1.33
N ASP A 645 10.40 -5.33 0.98
CA ASP A 645 10.14 -6.56 1.69
C ASP A 645 11.48 -7.20 2.11
N PRO A 646 11.85 -7.14 3.40
CA PRO A 646 13.11 -7.72 3.87
C PRO A 646 13.17 -9.26 3.75
N ALA A 647 12.06 -9.94 3.41
CA ALA A 647 12.01 -11.38 3.18
C ALA A 647 12.19 -11.78 1.70
N ILE A 648 12.10 -10.83 0.76
CA ILE A 648 12.25 -11.06 -0.68
C ILE A 648 13.48 -10.28 -1.18
N THR A 649 14.35 -10.94 -1.96
CA THR A 649 15.61 -10.33 -2.43
C THR A 649 15.45 -9.72 -3.82
N GLY A 650 15.72 -8.41 -3.97
CA GLY A 650 15.71 -7.69 -5.24
C GLY A 650 15.27 -6.21 -5.12
N CYS A 651 15.21 -5.45 -6.22
CA CYS A 651 14.52 -4.15 -6.25
C CYS A 651 13.15 -4.40 -6.88
N GLU A 652 12.14 -4.71 -6.06
CA GLU A 652 10.82 -5.11 -6.52
C GLU A 652 9.94 -3.90 -6.79
N VAL A 653 10.08 -2.88 -5.95
CA VAL A 653 9.15 -1.76 -5.88
C VAL A 653 9.69 -0.58 -6.66
N ASP A 654 8.80 0.11 -7.37
CA ASP A 654 9.10 1.32 -8.13
C ASP A 654 8.65 2.52 -7.32
N PHE A 655 9.59 3.21 -6.68
CA PHE A 655 9.34 4.38 -5.84
C PHE A 655 8.80 5.57 -6.60
N ASP A 656 8.88 5.56 -7.94
CA ASP A 656 8.34 6.64 -8.74
C ASP A 656 6.85 6.45 -9.04
N THR A 657 6.29 5.25 -8.83
CA THR A 657 4.92 4.91 -9.30
C THR A 657 4.08 4.01 -8.37
N ASP A 658 4.65 3.42 -7.33
CA ASP A 658 3.93 2.53 -6.41
C ASP A 658 3.28 3.31 -5.25
N ASP A 659 1.94 3.34 -5.22
CA ASP A 659 1.15 4.10 -4.24
C ASP A 659 1.31 3.62 -2.78
N LEU A 660 1.79 2.40 -2.56
CA LEU A 660 1.99 1.83 -1.22
C LEU A 660 3.41 2.12 -0.68
N HIS A 661 4.34 2.55 -1.53
CA HIS A 661 5.76 2.70 -1.22
C HIS A 661 6.37 3.89 -1.99
N CYS A 662 5.76 5.07 -1.89
CA CYS A 662 6.13 6.21 -2.71
C CYS A 662 7.32 7.01 -2.18
N GLY A 663 8.43 7.03 -2.91
CA GLY A 663 9.67 7.69 -2.51
C GLY A 663 10.53 6.90 -1.53
N ASP A 664 9.90 6.08 -0.69
CA ASP A 664 10.53 5.10 0.20
C ASP A 664 9.55 3.96 0.53
N CYS A 665 10.00 2.94 1.27
CA CYS A 665 9.19 1.76 1.56
C CYS A 665 8.13 1.96 2.64
N ALA A 666 8.18 3.05 3.39
CA ALA A 666 7.24 3.31 4.48
C ALA A 666 6.11 4.27 4.07
N THR A 667 6.26 4.93 2.93
CA THR A 667 5.38 6.02 2.51
C THR A 667 4.26 5.49 1.62
N SER A 668 3.18 5.04 2.27
CA SER A 668 1.92 4.76 1.57
C SER A 668 1.15 6.06 1.36
N CYS A 669 0.77 6.36 0.13
CA CYS A 669 -0.06 7.51 -0.20
C CYS A 669 -1.46 7.33 0.39
N THR A 670 -2.02 8.42 0.96
CA THR A 670 -3.38 8.37 1.52
C THR A 670 -4.42 8.20 0.40
N SER A 671 -5.68 7.91 0.73
CA SER A 671 -6.73 7.61 -0.27
C SER A 671 -6.99 8.70 -1.33
N ASN A 672 -6.38 9.89 -1.19
CA ASN A 672 -6.44 11.02 -2.11
C ASN A 672 -5.06 11.43 -2.67
N GLU A 673 -4.05 10.56 -2.60
CA GLU A 673 -2.68 10.79 -3.09
C GLU A 673 -2.25 9.65 -4.04
N VAL A 674 -1.43 9.96 -5.04
CA VAL A 674 -0.81 8.97 -5.94
C VAL A 674 0.70 9.16 -5.93
N CYS A 675 1.43 8.09 -6.19
CA CYS A 675 2.88 8.15 -6.26
C CYS A 675 3.36 8.68 -7.61
N SER A 676 4.10 9.79 -7.59
CA SER A 676 4.74 10.35 -8.78
C SER A 676 6.15 10.83 -8.46
N ALA A 677 7.16 10.23 -9.11
CA ALA A 677 8.57 10.57 -8.99
C ALA A 677 9.11 10.57 -7.53
N GLY A 678 8.62 9.65 -6.70
CA GLY A 678 9.14 9.48 -5.34
C GLY A 678 8.50 10.38 -4.29
N SER A 679 7.31 10.90 -4.52
CA SER A 679 6.53 11.59 -3.48
C SER A 679 5.04 11.33 -3.63
N CYS A 680 4.37 11.12 -2.50
CA CYS A 680 2.92 11.14 -2.44
C CYS A 680 2.48 12.55 -2.76
N VAL A 681 2.11 12.74 -4.02
CA VAL A 681 1.49 13.95 -4.48
C VAL A 681 -0.01 13.76 -4.34
N PRO A 682 -0.77 14.81 -3.99
CA PRO A 682 -2.21 14.76 -4.05
C PRO A 682 -2.61 14.17 -5.40
N GLY A 683 -3.45 13.13 -5.36
CA GLY A 683 -3.97 12.42 -6.51
C GLY A 683 -4.85 13.40 -7.25
N CYS A 684 -4.21 14.13 -8.15
CA CYS A 684 -4.86 15.12 -8.96
C CYS A 684 -5.91 14.37 -9.79
N SER A 685 -7.17 14.75 -9.63
CA SER A 685 -8.24 14.20 -10.45
C SER A 685 -7.89 14.39 -11.95
N PRO A 686 -8.37 13.53 -12.86
CA PRO A 686 -8.07 13.64 -14.29
C PRO A 686 -8.25 15.09 -14.79
N GLY A 687 -7.18 15.71 -15.29
CA GLY A 687 -7.15 17.13 -15.69
C GLY A 687 -6.33 18.05 -14.79
N TYR A 688 -5.69 17.54 -13.73
CA TYR A 688 -4.82 18.29 -12.83
C TYR A 688 -3.47 17.54 -12.67
N GLU A 689 -2.34 18.24 -12.50
CA GLU A 689 -0.98 17.68 -12.30
C GLU A 689 -0.15 18.67 -11.44
N GLU A 690 0.81 18.18 -10.66
CA GLU A 690 1.71 19.06 -9.89
C GLU A 690 2.85 19.54 -10.80
N CYS A 691 2.93 20.84 -11.04
CA CYS A 691 3.81 21.40 -12.06
C CYS A 691 4.94 22.31 -11.56
N ASP A 692 4.94 22.69 -10.28
CA ASP A 692 5.89 23.67 -9.72
C ASP A 692 6.76 23.17 -8.56
N GLY A 693 6.58 21.91 -8.12
CA GLY A 693 7.35 21.24 -7.07
C GLY A 693 7.06 21.75 -5.66
N ASN A 694 5.99 22.53 -5.46
CA ASN A 694 5.56 23.04 -4.17
C ASN A 694 4.35 22.27 -3.62
N THR A 695 4.63 21.32 -2.72
CA THR A 695 3.63 20.46 -2.09
C THR A 695 2.63 21.19 -1.16
N ALA A 696 2.75 22.51 -0.99
CA ALA A 696 1.88 23.29 -0.10
C ALA A 696 0.62 23.90 -0.78
N ASN A 697 0.57 24.00 -2.12
CA ASN A 697 -0.58 24.59 -2.85
C ASN A 697 -1.51 23.59 -3.55
N GLY A 698 -1.14 22.30 -3.60
CA GLY A 698 -1.96 21.27 -4.25
C GLY A 698 -1.89 21.32 -5.78
N CYS A 699 -2.57 20.39 -6.45
CA CYS A 699 -2.49 20.17 -7.90
C CYS A 699 -2.88 21.37 -8.78
N GLU A 700 -2.08 21.65 -9.80
CA GLU A 700 -2.40 22.65 -10.82
C GLU A 700 -3.28 22.09 -11.93
N ASP A 701 -4.19 22.92 -12.44
CA ASP A 701 -5.10 22.56 -13.53
C ASP A 701 -4.35 22.44 -14.86
N LEU A 702 -4.35 21.26 -15.48
CA LEU A 702 -3.77 21.02 -16.82
C LEU A 702 -4.60 21.63 -17.95
N ALA A 703 -5.80 22.13 -17.66
CA ALA A 703 -6.56 22.98 -18.56
C ALA A 703 -6.18 24.47 -18.44
N SER A 704 -5.28 24.83 -17.51
CA SER A 704 -4.79 26.21 -17.36
C SER A 704 -3.80 26.61 -18.46
N ASN A 705 -3.74 27.90 -18.80
CA ASN A 705 -2.74 28.43 -19.73
C ASN A 705 -1.29 28.29 -19.23
N ALA A 706 -1.07 27.98 -17.95
CA ALA A 706 0.27 27.75 -17.39
C ALA A 706 0.80 26.34 -17.72
N HIS A 707 -0.09 25.34 -17.84
CA HIS A 707 0.26 23.91 -17.92
C HIS A 707 -0.59 23.15 -18.95
N CYS A 708 -0.78 23.74 -20.13
CA CYS A 708 -1.76 23.26 -21.09
C CYS A 708 -1.45 21.88 -21.66
N GLY A 709 -2.20 20.88 -21.21
CA GLY A 709 -2.08 19.49 -21.65
C GLY A 709 -0.88 18.72 -21.11
N ALA A 710 0.07 19.40 -20.44
CA ALA A 710 1.17 18.84 -19.65
C ALA A 710 1.88 19.94 -18.85
N CYS A 711 2.51 19.58 -17.74
CA CYS A 711 3.32 20.53 -16.96
C CYS A 711 4.37 21.26 -17.81
N ASN A 712 4.56 22.54 -17.49
CA ASN A 712 5.44 23.49 -18.21
C ASN A 712 5.11 23.75 -19.70
N VAL A 713 3.95 23.30 -20.21
CA VAL A 713 3.45 23.70 -21.53
C VAL A 713 2.60 24.97 -21.40
N ALA A 714 3.28 26.10 -21.17
CA ALA A 714 2.60 27.38 -21.03
C ALA A 714 2.21 27.99 -22.39
N CYS A 715 0.94 28.35 -22.56
CA CYS A 715 0.45 29.11 -23.71
C CYS A 715 0.86 30.58 -23.57
N THR A 716 2.16 30.85 -23.72
CA THR A 716 2.77 32.16 -23.46
C THR A 716 2.49 33.22 -24.53
N ALA A 717 1.92 32.82 -25.66
CA ALA A 717 1.52 33.75 -26.69
C ALA A 717 0.11 34.27 -26.39
N ARG A 718 -0.05 35.61 -26.31
CA ARG A 718 -1.33 36.33 -26.12
C ARG A 718 -2.44 36.02 -27.16
N THR A 719 -2.14 35.16 -28.12
CA THR A 719 -3.02 34.66 -29.18
C THR A 719 -3.41 33.20 -28.96
N GLN A 720 -3.08 32.59 -27.82
CA GLN A 720 -3.24 31.17 -27.58
C GLN A 720 -3.99 30.91 -26.27
N THR A 721 -4.77 29.82 -26.23
CA THR A 721 -5.45 29.32 -25.04
C THR A 721 -5.35 27.81 -24.98
N CYS A 722 -5.48 27.25 -23.78
CA CYS A 722 -5.49 25.81 -23.67
C CYS A 722 -6.79 25.19 -24.18
N SER A 723 -6.70 24.21 -25.08
CA SER A 723 -7.85 23.41 -25.55
C SER A 723 -7.72 21.95 -25.12
N GLY A 724 -7.50 21.71 -23.83
CA GLY A 724 -7.47 20.39 -23.21
C GLY A 724 -6.20 19.55 -23.44
N THR A 725 -5.52 19.68 -24.59
CA THR A 725 -4.26 18.93 -24.85
C THR A 725 -3.17 19.73 -25.58
N ALA A 726 -3.44 20.96 -25.99
CA ALA A 726 -2.49 21.84 -26.70
C ALA A 726 -2.96 23.29 -26.72
N CYS A 727 -2.03 24.22 -26.92
CA CYS A 727 -2.33 25.64 -27.11
C CYS A 727 -3.05 25.89 -28.45
N GLY A 728 -4.37 26.07 -28.41
CA GLY A 728 -5.21 26.51 -29.51
C GLY A 728 -5.12 28.02 -29.71
N ALA A 729 -5.43 28.53 -30.91
CA ALA A 729 -5.36 29.98 -31.19
C ALA A 729 -6.67 30.70 -30.83
N CYS A 730 -6.60 31.87 -30.18
CA CYS A 730 -7.75 32.78 -30.00
C CYS A 730 -8.39 33.06 -31.36
N THR A 731 -9.70 32.85 -31.47
CA THR A 731 -10.43 33.05 -32.73
C THR A 731 -10.76 34.54 -32.94
N GLY A 732 -10.29 35.13 -34.04
CA GLY A 732 -10.65 36.51 -34.42
C GLY A 732 -9.85 37.59 -33.69
N THR A 733 -10.54 38.56 -33.08
CA THR A 733 -9.97 39.81 -32.52
C THR A 733 -9.83 39.79 -30.99
N THR A 734 -9.99 38.64 -30.37
CA THR A 734 -9.76 38.45 -28.93
C THR A 734 -8.32 38.04 -28.66
N ARG A 735 -7.77 38.50 -27.55
CA ARG A 735 -6.40 38.21 -27.09
C ARG A 735 -6.43 38.03 -25.58
N ASP A 736 -5.54 37.17 -25.10
CA ASP A 736 -5.27 37.00 -23.68
C ASP A 736 -4.25 38.06 -23.24
N CYS A 737 -4.75 39.12 -22.62
CA CYS A 737 -3.99 40.32 -22.33
C CYS A 737 -3.47 40.41 -20.90
N ASN A 738 -4.07 39.67 -19.97
CA ASN A 738 -3.59 39.50 -18.60
C ASN A 738 -2.75 38.23 -18.41
N LEU A 739 -2.74 37.30 -19.40
CA LEU A 739 -2.12 35.97 -19.30
C LEU A 739 -2.71 35.15 -18.14
N ASP A 740 -3.96 35.43 -17.79
CA ASP A 740 -4.70 34.69 -16.78
C ASP A 740 -5.36 33.47 -17.43
N ALA A 741 -5.06 32.32 -16.87
CA ALA A 741 -5.54 31.04 -17.37
C ALA A 741 -7.05 30.84 -17.19
N SER A 742 -7.67 31.56 -16.26
CA SER A 742 -9.08 31.36 -15.88
C SER A 742 -10.07 32.07 -16.81
N ASP A 743 -9.62 33.08 -17.56
CA ASP A 743 -10.47 33.90 -18.44
C ASP A 743 -9.90 34.15 -19.86
N ALA A 744 -8.96 33.32 -20.33
CA ALA A 744 -8.21 33.53 -21.57
C ALA A 744 -9.04 33.90 -22.83
N CYS A 745 -8.51 34.84 -23.64
CA CYS A 745 -9.18 35.53 -24.76
C CYS A 745 -10.34 36.46 -24.33
N GLU A 746 -10.29 36.97 -23.11
CA GLU A 746 -11.17 37.95 -22.49
C GLU A 746 -11.16 39.31 -23.18
N VAL A 747 -10.03 39.71 -23.75
CA VAL A 747 -9.88 41.06 -24.28
C VAL A 747 -10.07 41.10 -25.78
N ASN A 748 -11.21 41.65 -26.21
CA ASN A 748 -11.38 42.06 -27.59
C ASN A 748 -10.55 43.33 -27.87
N ILE A 749 -9.40 43.16 -28.54
CA ILE A 749 -8.48 44.27 -28.85
C ILE A 749 -9.09 45.31 -29.79
N ASN A 750 -10.28 45.05 -30.36
CA ASN A 750 -10.99 46.04 -31.16
C ASN A 750 -11.89 46.99 -30.37
N THR A 751 -12.23 46.65 -29.13
CA THR A 751 -13.17 47.43 -28.31
C THR A 751 -12.64 47.74 -26.91
N SER A 752 -11.58 47.05 -26.48
CA SER A 752 -10.96 47.29 -25.17
C SER A 752 -10.08 48.54 -25.22
N SER A 753 -10.49 49.58 -24.51
CA SER A 753 -9.70 50.80 -24.30
C SER A 753 -8.43 50.56 -23.49
N ALA A 754 -8.28 49.42 -22.78
CA ALA A 754 -7.06 49.08 -22.06
C ALA A 754 -6.03 48.33 -22.93
N ASN A 755 -6.42 47.82 -24.09
CA ASN A 755 -5.65 46.87 -24.91
C ASN A 755 -5.94 47.04 -26.41
N CYS A 756 -6.00 48.28 -26.87
CA CYS A 756 -6.51 48.61 -28.19
C CYS A 756 -5.50 48.27 -29.30
N GLY A 757 -5.90 47.42 -30.23
CA GLY A 757 -5.07 46.91 -31.33
C GLY A 757 -4.02 45.87 -30.91
N SER A 758 -3.63 45.83 -29.63
CA SER A 758 -2.75 44.83 -29.03
C SER A 758 -2.81 44.88 -27.51
N CYS A 759 -2.54 43.77 -26.84
CA CYS A 759 -2.47 43.74 -25.38
C CYS A 759 -1.41 44.66 -24.80
N GLY A 760 -1.75 45.31 -23.68
CA GLY A 760 -0.92 46.30 -23.00
C GLY A 760 -0.81 47.62 -23.75
N ASN A 761 -1.68 47.88 -24.75
CA ASN A 761 -1.79 49.16 -25.44
C ASN A 761 -3.06 49.92 -25.01
N PRO A 762 -3.07 50.52 -23.81
CA PRO A 762 -4.20 51.32 -23.37
C PRO A 762 -4.31 52.60 -24.21
N CYS A 763 -5.54 52.94 -24.58
CA CYS A 763 -5.90 54.23 -25.12
C CYS A 763 -5.66 55.34 -24.09
N GLY A 764 -5.27 56.52 -24.56
CA GLY A 764 -5.04 57.67 -23.68
C GLY A 764 -6.31 58.05 -22.91
N GLY A 765 -6.16 58.71 -21.77
CA GLY A 765 -7.29 59.18 -20.96
C GLY A 765 -8.27 60.00 -21.80
N GLY A 766 -9.50 59.51 -21.90
CA GLY A 766 -10.57 60.09 -22.73
C GLY A 766 -10.77 59.43 -24.09
N GLU A 767 -10.01 58.39 -24.45
CA GLU A 767 -10.16 57.64 -25.71
C GLU A 767 -10.81 56.26 -25.52
N SER A 768 -11.82 55.98 -26.34
CA SER A 768 -12.46 54.67 -26.49
C SER A 768 -11.84 53.90 -27.65
N CYS A 769 -11.61 52.60 -27.48
CA CYS A 769 -11.10 51.76 -28.56
C CYS A 769 -12.21 51.39 -29.53
N VAL A 770 -12.05 51.74 -30.81
CA VAL A 770 -13.00 51.42 -31.87
C VAL A 770 -12.25 50.78 -33.04
N ALA A 771 -12.57 49.50 -33.31
CA ALA A 771 -11.93 48.69 -34.35
C ALA A 771 -10.40 48.58 -34.22
N GLY A 772 -9.88 48.62 -32.98
CA GLY A 772 -8.46 48.44 -32.68
C GLY A 772 -7.63 49.72 -32.76
N VAL A 773 -8.30 50.88 -32.81
CA VAL A 773 -7.67 52.21 -32.79
C VAL A 773 -8.32 53.06 -31.70
N CYS A 774 -7.51 53.77 -30.93
CA CYS A 774 -7.98 54.67 -29.87
C CYS A 774 -8.58 55.95 -30.45
N THR A 775 -9.77 56.32 -29.96
CA THR A 775 -10.55 57.47 -30.46
C THR A 775 -11.25 58.22 -29.32
N ALA A 776 -11.12 59.55 -29.23
CA ALA A 776 -11.57 60.37 -28.08
C ALA A 776 -13.11 60.49 -27.92
N GLY A 777 -13.62 60.31 -26.70
CA GLY A 777 -15.00 60.62 -26.27
C GLY A 777 -15.19 60.59 -24.74
N CYS A 778 -15.54 61.74 -24.13
CA CYS A 778 -15.85 61.90 -22.69
C CYS A 778 -17.36 61.70 -22.38
N ALA A 779 -17.69 61.24 -21.16
CA ALA A 779 -19.06 61.02 -20.68
C ALA A 779 -19.74 62.30 -20.17
N GLY A 780 -21.08 62.37 -20.24
CA GLY A 780 -21.86 63.56 -19.89
C GLY A 780 -21.71 64.00 -18.43
N GLY A 781 -21.37 65.28 -18.21
CA GLY A 781 -21.04 65.86 -16.89
C GLY A 781 -19.53 66.05 -16.64
N THR A 782 -18.70 65.58 -17.57
CA THR A 782 -17.24 65.74 -17.58
C THR A 782 -16.77 66.18 -18.97
N GLU A 783 -15.75 67.02 -19.06
CA GLU A 783 -15.16 67.48 -20.33
C GLU A 783 -13.64 67.61 -20.14
N GLU A 784 -12.86 67.43 -21.21
CA GLU A 784 -11.40 67.57 -21.15
C GLU A 784 -11.04 69.06 -21.21
N CYS A 785 -10.58 69.60 -20.07
CA CYS A 785 -10.48 71.05 -19.87
C CYS A 785 -9.08 71.62 -20.11
N ASP A 786 -8.03 70.79 -20.06
CA ASP A 786 -6.64 71.25 -20.02
C ASP A 786 -5.75 70.77 -21.20
N GLY A 787 -6.30 69.99 -22.14
CA GLY A 787 -5.61 69.48 -23.33
C GLY A 787 -4.57 68.40 -23.05
N ASN A 788 -4.51 67.86 -21.83
CA ASN A 788 -3.62 66.80 -21.43
C ASN A 788 -4.34 65.45 -21.35
N THR A 789 -4.21 64.64 -22.41
CA THR A 789 -4.83 63.30 -22.53
C THR A 789 -4.35 62.25 -21.51
N ALA A 790 -3.54 62.62 -20.51
CA ALA A 790 -3.01 61.72 -19.49
C ALA A 790 -3.80 61.70 -18.16
N ASN A 791 -4.61 62.72 -17.85
CA ASN A 791 -5.35 62.80 -16.57
C ASN A 791 -6.87 62.55 -16.71
N GLY A 792 -7.41 62.48 -17.92
CA GLY A 792 -8.81 62.12 -18.19
C GLY A 792 -9.82 63.24 -17.88
N CYS A 793 -11.09 63.04 -18.30
CA CYS A 793 -12.15 64.06 -18.30
C CYS A 793 -12.42 64.66 -16.90
N GLU A 794 -12.39 65.99 -16.78
CA GLU A 794 -12.55 66.69 -15.52
C GLU A 794 -14.03 67.00 -15.18
N SER A 795 -14.35 66.96 -13.88
CA SER A 795 -15.73 67.14 -13.38
C SER A 795 -16.22 68.58 -13.47
N LEU A 796 -17.38 68.76 -14.12
CA LEU A 796 -18.04 70.05 -14.29
C LEU A 796 -18.84 70.52 -13.04
N ALA A 797 -18.74 69.80 -11.92
CA ALA A 797 -19.41 70.10 -10.66
C ALA A 797 -18.50 70.74 -9.59
N THR A 798 -17.26 71.06 -9.96
CA THR A 798 -16.25 71.60 -9.04
C THR A 798 -16.17 73.13 -9.12
N ASN A 799 -15.70 73.79 -8.06
CA ASN A 799 -15.45 75.24 -8.04
C ASN A 799 -14.46 75.71 -9.12
N THR A 800 -13.73 74.79 -9.77
CA THR A 800 -12.77 75.09 -10.84
C THR A 800 -13.36 74.98 -12.25
N ASN A 801 -14.40 74.17 -12.44
CA ASN A 801 -15.03 73.92 -13.75
C ASN A 801 -16.57 73.96 -13.66
N CYS A 802 -17.12 74.94 -12.96
CA CYS A 802 -18.54 74.97 -12.58
C CYS A 802 -19.46 75.13 -13.82
N GLY A 803 -20.04 74.03 -14.28
CA GLY A 803 -20.96 73.95 -15.42
C GLY A 803 -20.28 73.77 -16.79
N THR A 804 -19.10 74.36 -17.01
CA THR A 804 -18.24 74.16 -18.20
C THR A 804 -16.77 74.35 -17.83
N CYS A 805 -15.85 73.81 -18.62
CA CYS A 805 -14.41 74.05 -18.45
C CYS A 805 -14.08 75.55 -18.38
N GLY A 806 -13.36 75.97 -17.34
CA GLY A 806 -12.87 77.34 -17.16
C GLY A 806 -13.77 78.33 -16.39
N ILE A 807 -14.94 77.91 -15.89
CA ILE A 807 -15.73 78.72 -14.95
C ILE A 807 -15.26 78.44 -13.52
N VAL A 808 -14.43 79.35 -12.99
CA VAL A 808 -13.81 79.22 -11.66
C VAL A 808 -14.51 80.12 -10.63
N CYS A 809 -15.16 79.53 -9.62
CA CYS A 809 -15.70 80.20 -8.44
C CYS A 809 -14.55 80.56 -7.49
N THR A 810 -13.77 81.61 -7.85
CA THR A 810 -12.44 81.90 -7.28
C THR A 810 -12.41 82.61 -5.93
N THR A 811 -13.55 82.99 -5.35
CA THR A 811 -13.58 83.68 -4.05
C THR A 811 -14.13 82.72 -3.00
N ALA A 812 -13.47 82.59 -1.85
CA ALA A 812 -13.96 81.79 -0.70
C ALA A 812 -15.36 82.22 -0.19
N THR A 813 -15.88 83.32 -0.71
CA THR A 813 -17.26 83.78 -0.51
C THR A 813 -18.22 83.30 -1.61
N GLN A 814 -17.86 82.34 -2.48
CA GLN A 814 -18.71 81.80 -3.56
C GLN A 814 -18.50 80.29 -3.72
N THR A 815 -19.58 79.54 -3.96
CA THR A 815 -19.54 78.08 -4.18
C THR A 815 -20.37 77.66 -5.41
N CYS A 816 -20.03 76.55 -6.06
CA CYS A 816 -20.67 76.05 -7.28
C CYS A 816 -21.93 75.25 -6.96
N THR A 817 -23.10 75.74 -7.37
CA THR A 817 -24.37 75.02 -7.20
C THR A 817 -25.10 74.93 -8.53
N SER A 818 -25.31 73.71 -9.02
CA SER A 818 -26.01 73.43 -10.29
C SER A 818 -25.42 74.15 -11.52
N GLY A 819 -24.09 74.30 -11.58
CA GLY A 819 -23.39 74.91 -12.72
C GLY A 819 -23.33 76.44 -12.71
N SER A 820 -23.47 77.09 -11.54
CA SER A 820 -23.23 78.55 -11.38
C SER A 820 -22.67 78.89 -9.99
N CYS A 821 -21.80 79.90 -9.91
CA CYS A 821 -21.22 80.38 -8.64
C CYS A 821 -22.22 81.24 -7.84
N VAL A 822 -22.47 80.88 -6.58
CA VAL A 822 -23.42 81.56 -5.67
C VAL A 822 -22.68 82.07 -4.42
N ALA A 823 -22.98 83.29 -3.96
CA ALA A 823 -22.25 83.94 -2.85
C ALA A 823 -22.69 83.51 -1.43
N CYS A 824 -21.74 83.37 -0.51
CA CYS A 824 -21.93 83.05 0.91
C CYS A 824 -22.61 84.18 1.70
N GLY A 825 -23.35 83.81 2.76
CA GLY A 825 -23.97 84.77 3.69
C GLY A 825 -22.94 85.56 4.53
N PRO A 826 -23.30 86.70 5.12
CA PRO A 826 -22.37 87.53 5.91
C PRO A 826 -21.77 86.75 7.08
N GLY A 827 -20.43 86.74 7.21
CA GLY A 827 -19.71 86.06 8.30
C GLY A 827 -19.44 84.56 8.06
N LEU A 828 -19.82 84.03 6.89
CA LEU A 828 -19.58 82.64 6.49
C LEU A 828 -18.70 82.58 5.24
N MET A 829 -17.80 81.60 5.22
CA MET A 829 -16.84 81.37 4.13
C MET A 829 -16.68 79.87 3.88
N ASP A 830 -16.43 79.50 2.62
CA ASP A 830 -16.07 78.15 2.20
C ASP A 830 -14.56 77.97 2.37
N CYS A 831 -14.15 77.20 3.38
CA CYS A 831 -12.77 77.15 3.86
C CYS A 831 -12.02 75.89 3.45
N ASP A 832 -12.72 74.83 3.06
CA ASP A 832 -12.13 73.60 2.54
C ASP A 832 -12.18 73.52 1.00
N GLY A 833 -12.96 74.40 0.34
CA GLY A 833 -13.08 74.48 -1.11
C GLY A 833 -13.95 73.38 -1.71
N ASP A 834 -14.65 72.60 -0.88
CA ASP A 834 -15.56 71.55 -1.31
C ASP A 834 -16.93 72.15 -1.70
N ALA A 835 -17.24 72.09 -2.99
CA ALA A 835 -18.50 72.61 -3.51
C ALA A 835 -19.76 71.87 -3.00
N THR A 836 -19.61 70.70 -2.36
CA THR A 836 -20.73 69.84 -1.97
C THR A 836 -21.31 70.17 -0.59
N ASN A 837 -20.52 70.75 0.32
CA ASN A 837 -20.96 71.12 1.67
C ASN A 837 -21.21 72.64 1.82
N GLY A 838 -20.64 73.47 0.95
CA GLY A 838 -20.91 74.91 0.86
C GLY A 838 -20.45 75.70 2.10
N CYS A 839 -20.75 77.01 2.17
CA CYS A 839 -20.18 77.95 3.16
C CYS A 839 -20.40 77.52 4.63
N GLU A 840 -19.39 76.88 5.21
CA GLU A 840 -19.46 76.08 6.44
C GLU A 840 -18.77 76.71 7.64
N ALA A 841 -17.87 77.68 7.42
CA ALA A 841 -17.04 78.22 8.47
C ALA A 841 -17.42 79.65 8.86
N ALA A 842 -17.65 79.86 10.17
CA ALA A 842 -17.77 81.18 10.77
C ALA A 842 -16.39 81.84 10.91
N VAL A 843 -16.27 83.10 10.46
CA VAL A 843 -15.00 83.85 10.43
C VAL A 843 -14.90 84.96 11.49
N ASP A 844 -15.65 84.83 12.58
CA ASP A 844 -15.65 85.74 13.73
C ASP A 844 -15.07 85.11 15.00
N THR A 845 -14.34 84.00 14.86
CA THR A 845 -13.68 83.30 15.97
C THR A 845 -12.17 83.54 15.96
N ASP A 846 -11.51 83.42 17.12
CA ASP A 846 -10.05 83.62 17.25
C ASP A 846 -9.21 82.66 16.41
N THR A 847 -9.79 81.53 16.03
CA THR A 847 -9.15 80.55 15.15
C THR A 847 -9.31 80.84 13.67
N ARG A 848 -10.25 81.71 13.26
CA ARG A 848 -10.64 82.00 11.87
C ARG A 848 -11.02 83.47 11.64
N CYS A 849 -10.29 84.40 12.26
CA CYS A 849 -10.63 85.80 12.34
C CYS A 849 -10.55 86.54 11.00
N GLY A 850 -11.70 86.79 10.36
CA GLY A 850 -11.80 87.45 9.05
C GLY A 850 -11.43 86.57 7.87
N GLY A 851 -11.10 85.30 8.09
CA GLY A 851 -10.77 84.34 7.03
C GLY A 851 -10.36 82.97 7.58
N CYS A 852 -10.48 81.96 6.71
CA CYS A 852 -10.34 80.53 7.01
C CYS A 852 -9.04 80.09 7.68
N SER A 853 -7.98 80.90 7.58
CA SER A 853 -6.63 80.55 8.06
C SER A 853 -6.02 81.63 8.94
N ILE A 854 -6.82 82.56 9.44
CA ILE A 854 -6.34 83.67 10.27
C ILE A 854 -6.61 83.31 11.74
N THR A 855 -5.61 82.77 12.41
CA THR A 855 -5.66 82.48 13.84
C THR A 855 -4.94 83.58 14.63
N CYS A 856 -5.62 84.16 15.61
CA CYS A 856 -5.04 85.14 16.53
C CYS A 856 -4.09 84.43 17.50
N SER A 857 -2.96 85.06 17.82
CA SER A 857 -2.03 84.50 18.81
C SER A 857 -2.59 84.61 20.22
N THR A 858 -2.03 83.89 21.19
CA THR A 858 -2.43 83.93 22.62
C THR A 858 -2.26 85.30 23.30
N SER A 859 -1.71 86.28 22.59
CA SER A 859 -1.66 87.69 23.03
C SER A 859 -2.53 88.58 22.14
N GLN A 860 -3.53 88.03 21.45
CA GLN A 860 -4.44 88.72 20.55
C GLN A 860 -5.85 88.11 20.60
N THR A 861 -6.89 88.92 20.39
CA THR A 861 -8.29 88.46 20.24
C THR A 861 -8.92 89.00 18.95
N CYS A 862 -9.91 88.29 18.41
CA CYS A 862 -10.57 88.59 17.16
C CYS A 862 -11.70 89.58 17.38
N THR A 863 -11.57 90.77 16.78
CA THR A 863 -12.62 91.78 16.82
C THR A 863 -12.94 92.26 15.42
N SER A 864 -14.17 92.01 14.96
CA SER A 864 -14.66 92.41 13.62
C SER A 864 -13.77 91.93 12.45
N GLY A 865 -13.24 90.71 12.57
CA GLY A 865 -12.44 90.07 11.51
C GLY A 865 -10.98 90.51 11.44
N ALA A 866 -10.42 91.07 12.53
CA ALA A 866 -8.98 91.29 12.67
C ALA A 866 -8.48 90.95 14.09
N CYS A 867 -7.27 90.38 14.18
CA CYS A 867 -6.61 90.07 15.45
C CYS A 867 -6.02 91.34 16.09
N VAL A 868 -6.41 91.63 17.33
CA VAL A 868 -6.03 92.82 18.09
C VAL A 868 -5.24 92.43 19.33
N ALA A 869 -4.10 93.08 19.58
CA ALA A 869 -3.17 92.71 20.66
C ALA A 869 -3.64 93.05 22.08
N CYS A 870 -3.39 92.12 22.99
CA CYS A 870 -3.51 92.27 24.44
C CYS A 870 -2.53 93.31 24.98
N THR A 871 -2.91 93.95 26.09
CA THR A 871 -1.98 94.80 26.86
C THR A 871 -0.84 93.97 27.47
N ALA A 872 0.37 94.55 27.52
CA ALA A 872 1.56 93.84 27.98
C ALA A 872 1.39 93.26 29.40
N GLY A 873 1.65 91.96 29.54
CA GLY A 873 1.46 91.20 30.78
C GLY A 873 0.20 90.30 30.80
N ASN A 874 -0.72 90.48 29.85
CA ASN A 874 -1.95 89.69 29.76
C ASN A 874 -2.00 88.83 28.49
N GLY A 875 -2.58 87.63 28.61
CA GLY A 875 -2.86 86.69 27.52
C GLY A 875 -4.31 86.22 27.54
N ASP A 876 -4.75 85.70 26.40
CA ASP A 876 -6.02 84.99 26.19
C ASP A 876 -5.71 83.49 26.17
N CYS A 877 -6.08 82.81 27.24
CA CYS A 877 -5.64 81.44 27.53
C CYS A 877 -6.74 80.39 27.38
N ASP A 878 -7.97 80.81 27.07
CA ASP A 878 -9.11 79.93 26.81
C ASP A 878 -9.60 79.97 25.36
N THR A 879 -9.07 80.88 24.52
CA THR A 879 -9.37 81.02 23.09
C THR A 879 -10.84 81.35 22.78
N ASP A 880 -11.55 81.91 23.76
CA ASP A 880 -12.91 82.43 23.60
C ASP A 880 -12.88 83.93 23.25
N ALA A 881 -13.13 84.23 21.98
CA ALA A 881 -13.18 85.61 21.45
C ALA A 881 -14.19 86.54 22.16
N THR A 882 -15.11 86.00 22.98
CA THR A 882 -16.18 86.78 23.61
C THR A 882 -15.80 87.42 24.94
N ASN A 883 -14.73 86.96 25.62
CA ASN A 883 -14.30 87.48 26.92
C ASN A 883 -12.94 88.21 26.88
N GLY A 884 -12.04 87.87 25.94
CA GLY A 884 -10.78 88.55 25.64
C GLY A 884 -9.74 88.53 26.76
N CYS A 885 -8.50 88.94 26.47
CA CYS A 885 -7.28 88.83 27.30
C CYS A 885 -7.44 88.94 28.85
N GLU A 886 -7.63 87.81 29.50
CA GLU A 886 -8.09 87.65 30.88
C GLU A 886 -7.02 87.12 31.85
N THR A 887 -5.93 86.54 31.34
CA THR A 887 -4.93 85.82 32.14
C THR A 887 -3.65 86.65 32.36
N ASP A 888 -3.15 86.75 33.59
CA ASP A 888 -1.90 87.46 33.95
C ASP A 888 -0.68 86.54 33.82
N LEU A 889 0.18 86.82 32.83
CA LEU A 889 1.33 86.00 32.42
C LEU A 889 2.61 86.27 33.25
N THR A 890 2.49 87.00 34.36
CA THR A 890 3.62 87.32 35.26
C THR A 890 3.66 86.49 36.53
N THR A 891 2.71 85.56 36.69
CA THR A 891 2.61 84.69 37.85
C THR A 891 3.39 83.37 37.65
N ASN A 892 3.77 82.70 38.75
CA ASN A 892 4.45 81.40 38.69
C ASN A 892 3.59 80.29 38.05
N ALA A 893 2.28 80.49 37.89
CA ALA A 893 1.37 79.54 37.25
C ALA A 893 1.39 79.64 35.71
N ASP A 894 1.62 80.84 35.18
CA ASP A 894 1.45 81.21 33.77
C ASP A 894 2.65 82.02 33.23
N CYS A 895 3.86 81.68 33.67
CA CYS A 895 5.07 82.49 33.50
C CYS A 895 5.49 82.60 32.03
N GLY A 896 5.24 83.77 31.42
CA GLY A 896 5.57 84.05 30.03
C GLY A 896 4.63 83.43 29.00
N GLY A 897 3.58 82.72 29.45
CA GLY A 897 2.60 82.08 28.58
C GLY A 897 1.62 81.21 29.37
N CYS A 898 0.45 80.96 28.79
CA CYS A 898 -0.64 80.21 29.40
C CYS A 898 -0.18 78.82 29.89
N ASN A 899 -0.47 78.50 31.15
CA ASN A 899 -0.14 77.24 31.84
C ASN A 899 1.37 76.88 31.89
N ILE A 900 2.27 77.87 31.80
CA ILE A 900 3.70 77.65 31.99
C ILE A 900 4.05 77.80 33.48
N THR A 901 4.04 76.69 34.20
CA THR A 901 4.36 76.67 35.63
C THR A 901 5.85 76.43 35.89
N CYS A 902 6.49 77.21 36.77
CA CYS A 902 7.87 76.96 37.22
C CYS A 902 7.87 75.85 38.29
N THR A 903 8.06 74.58 37.90
CA THR A 903 7.79 73.41 38.76
C THR A 903 9.01 72.77 39.44
N ALA A 904 10.07 73.51 39.70
CA ALA A 904 11.16 73.03 40.55
C ALA A 904 11.23 73.93 41.79
N ASP A 905 11.33 73.36 43.00
CA ASP A 905 11.41 74.05 44.31
C ASP A 905 12.63 75.00 44.46
N VAL A 906 13.33 75.26 43.35
CA VAL A 906 14.50 76.10 43.20
C VAL A 906 14.39 77.01 41.96
N GLN A 907 13.18 77.35 41.48
CA GLN A 907 12.96 78.26 40.34
C GLN A 907 11.82 79.28 40.57
N THR A 908 11.97 80.51 40.07
CA THR A 908 11.01 81.62 40.22
C THR A 908 10.75 82.36 38.90
N CYS A 909 9.53 82.87 38.68
CA CYS A 909 9.18 83.64 37.48
C CYS A 909 9.65 85.10 37.57
N GLU A 910 10.64 85.49 36.77
CA GLU A 910 11.05 86.88 36.61
C GLU A 910 10.94 87.30 35.15
N THR A 911 10.19 88.36 34.86
CA THR A 911 10.01 88.93 33.50
C THR A 911 9.48 87.93 32.45
N GLY A 912 8.69 86.93 32.87
CA GLY A 912 8.09 85.92 31.98
C GLY A 912 9.05 84.77 31.60
N SER A 913 10.01 84.43 32.46
CA SER A 913 10.84 83.23 32.34
C SER A 913 11.20 82.63 33.71
N CYS A 914 11.25 81.30 33.81
CA CYS A 914 11.62 80.60 35.04
C CYS A 914 13.15 80.61 35.26
N ASN A 915 13.60 81.27 36.33
CA ASN A 915 15.02 81.40 36.67
C ASN A 915 15.35 80.63 37.96
N PRO A 916 16.54 79.99 38.08
CA PRO A 916 16.92 79.22 39.26
C PRO A 916 17.32 80.09 40.48
N CYS A 917 17.00 79.63 41.69
CA CYS A 917 17.46 80.16 42.96
C CYS A 917 19.00 80.05 43.10
N ALA A 918 19.59 80.89 43.98
CA ALA A 918 21.00 80.79 44.30
C ALA A 918 21.33 79.44 44.96
N ALA A 919 22.56 78.96 44.78
CA ALA A 919 23.01 77.69 45.36
C ALA A 919 22.68 77.62 46.86
N ASP A 920 22.09 76.50 47.28
CA ASP A 920 21.70 76.19 48.66
C ASP A 920 20.41 76.86 49.18
N THR A 921 19.62 77.51 48.31
CA THR A 921 18.30 78.08 48.66
C THR A 921 17.17 77.53 47.79
N GLY A 922 15.96 77.41 48.35
CA GLY A 922 14.74 76.99 47.65
C GLY A 922 13.51 77.81 48.07
N ASP A 923 12.50 77.82 47.21
CA ASP A 923 11.17 78.40 47.43
C ASP A 923 10.23 77.24 47.80
N CYS A 924 10.01 77.06 49.10
CA CYS A 924 9.35 75.85 49.61
C CYS A 924 7.86 76.02 49.86
N ASP A 925 7.33 77.24 49.73
CA ASP A 925 5.92 77.54 49.92
C ASP A 925 5.22 78.03 48.65
N GLY A 926 5.97 78.36 47.59
CA GLY A 926 5.45 78.79 46.30
C GLY A 926 4.86 80.19 46.32
N ASP A 927 5.13 80.99 47.36
CA ASP A 927 4.69 82.38 47.46
C ASP A 927 5.59 83.30 46.62
N ALA A 928 5.02 83.81 45.53
CA ALA A 928 5.70 84.69 44.58
C ALA A 928 6.18 86.02 45.18
N SER A 929 5.80 86.36 46.42
CA SER A 929 6.19 87.62 47.06
C SER A 929 7.51 87.56 47.86
N ASN A 930 8.04 86.36 48.15
CA ASN A 930 9.24 86.21 49.01
C ASN A 930 10.25 85.11 48.60
N LEU A 931 10.25 84.74 47.31
CA LEU A 931 11.26 84.00 46.52
C LEU A 931 12.57 83.54 47.23
N CYS A 932 12.84 82.22 47.16
CA CYS A 932 14.10 81.55 47.53
C CYS A 932 14.52 81.75 49.00
N GLU A 933 13.60 81.53 49.93
CA GLU A 933 13.70 81.85 51.35
C GLU A 933 14.24 80.73 52.25
N VAL A 934 14.22 79.48 51.80
CA VAL A 934 14.59 78.32 52.64
C VAL A 934 16.01 77.85 52.35
N ASP A 935 16.81 77.73 53.41
CA ASP A 935 18.16 77.14 53.38
C ASP A 935 18.09 75.61 53.33
N LEU A 936 18.56 75.05 52.20
CA LEU A 936 18.53 73.62 51.88
C LEU A 936 19.72 72.83 52.46
N THR A 937 20.55 73.46 53.29
CA THR A 937 21.67 72.81 54.00
C THR A 937 21.32 72.41 55.44
N THR A 938 20.10 72.71 55.87
CA THR A 938 19.63 72.39 57.22
C THR A 938 19.17 70.93 57.31
N ASP A 939 19.31 70.31 58.49
CA ASP A 939 18.92 68.91 58.74
C ASP A 939 17.43 68.62 58.48
N THR A 940 16.58 69.64 58.39
CA THR A 940 15.14 69.52 58.09
C THR A 940 14.76 69.74 56.62
N ASN A 941 15.67 70.27 55.78
CA ASN A 941 15.42 70.58 54.37
C ASN A 941 16.60 70.16 53.47
N CYS A 942 17.24 69.04 53.80
CA CYS A 942 18.50 68.64 53.21
C CYS A 942 18.38 68.31 51.72
N GLY A 943 18.88 69.20 50.86
CA GLY A 943 18.88 69.05 49.40
C GLY A 943 17.55 69.36 48.71
N ALA A 944 16.45 69.34 49.45
CA ALA A 944 15.13 69.77 48.98
C ALA A 944 14.22 70.11 50.18
N CYS A 945 13.20 70.92 49.90
CA CYS A 945 12.20 71.35 50.87
C CYS A 945 11.57 70.18 51.65
N GLY A 946 11.61 70.22 52.98
CA GLY A 946 11.00 69.22 53.86
C GLY A 946 11.77 67.90 54.02
N VAL A 947 12.93 67.72 53.38
CA VAL A 947 13.73 66.51 53.53
C VAL A 947 14.50 66.52 54.85
N THR A 948 14.01 65.77 55.85
CA THR A 948 14.65 65.71 57.17
C THR A 948 15.57 64.49 57.30
N CYS A 949 16.82 64.70 57.71
CA CYS A 949 17.76 63.63 58.01
C CYS A 949 17.41 62.95 59.35
N LEU A 950 17.19 61.64 59.33
CA LEU A 950 16.86 60.88 60.54
C LEU A 950 18.14 60.60 61.35
N THR A 951 18.15 61.00 62.63
CA THR A 951 19.33 60.82 63.51
C THR A 951 19.78 59.35 63.57
N PRO A 952 21.09 59.06 63.47
CA PRO A 952 22.20 59.98 63.70
C PRO A 952 22.73 60.73 62.46
N ALA A 953 22.06 60.67 61.30
CA ALA A 953 22.52 61.34 60.08
C ALA A 953 22.32 62.88 60.13
N THR A 954 23.25 63.63 59.54
CA THR A 954 23.19 65.10 59.40
C THR A 954 23.37 65.52 57.94
N CYS A 955 22.80 66.65 57.56
CA CYS A 955 22.88 67.19 56.22
C CYS A 955 24.27 67.75 55.92
N VAL A 956 24.91 67.21 54.88
CA VAL A 956 26.18 67.74 54.37
C VAL A 956 26.06 67.93 52.86
N ALA A 957 26.17 69.19 52.41
CA ALA A 957 26.07 69.58 51.00
C ALA A 957 24.79 69.06 50.30
N GLY A 958 23.64 69.15 51.00
CA GLY A 958 22.34 68.79 50.44
C GLY A 958 22.06 67.28 50.39
N SER A 959 22.80 66.45 51.13
CA SER A 959 22.48 65.02 51.28
C SER A 959 22.62 64.56 52.74
N CYS A 960 21.70 63.68 53.17
CA CYS A 960 21.73 63.11 54.51
C CYS A 960 22.84 62.05 54.61
N THR A 961 23.84 62.31 55.45
CA THR A 961 25.01 61.43 55.66
C THR A 961 25.13 60.91 57.07
#